data_AF-A0A917EZB7-F1
#
_entry.id   AF-A0A917EZB7-F1
#
_cell.length_a   1.000
_cell.length_b   1.000
_cell.length_c   1.000
_cell.angle_alpha   90.00
_cell.angle_beta   90.00
_cell.angle_gamma   90.00
#
_symmetry.space_group_name_H-M   'P 1'
#
loop_
_entity.id
_entity.type
_entity.pdbx_description
1 polymer ?
#
loop_
_entity_poly.entity_id
_entity_poly.type
_entity_poly.pdbx_seq_one_letter_code
_entity_poly.pdbx_strand_id
1 'polypeptide(L)'
;MTLQPTTSRPTPPPPTPALARACLPPGRTAEQLLAVALRSRHDAALGALADAAAVGRGPAQLVPRLGEGLALPARALVPGGTLPFTVALATAWAGAARSAEELVAAVEVYRQVLQAHGPRGLRRLEQRHYLQAAFLAGRHDLVRAGLSSLDGVSADVTAGLRADLADPHLDAALPVTDRQPAEHDAWVGLFGARFRARGLAGPLVDPTEETPFDGLQLPPGRSVDGPLVTVVMPAWRPGRGLVTSVRSVLAQTHGHLEVLLVDDASGPDFDPVFEECAALDARVRLIRQPVNGGSYLARNTALGHARGSLVTTQDADDWSHPERIAEQVALLAEHPEAAASRSVAIRCRPDLTRQWFGYRPERMNASSLLVRREVLDRTGPFDSIRKGADSELHERLRLVGGVVDVVKPLAVTRLAGGSLSRADFSWGWHHPDRVLFRSSFRDWHRRLAEGEDSLPLLREGRRPYAVPRSFVRALPGADEAPRTAYPLVLLADAADPLPAAAGVTLEALATGQERLAVLAREDLTRARAEQADHAAELLRAARESRVDLLTDPDDVRAATLLVLEPGLLALPARPLPALRADRVVVAAVPPGPGEPPRDLEAAGDTARELSGRAPLWVARTRAEQEAWRSDGWELPLLADLLAVVS
;
A
#
# COMPACT_ATOMS: atom_id res chain seq x y z
N MET A 1 61.89 -12.69 4.60
CA MET A 1 61.72 -11.32 4.08
C MET A 1 60.24 -11.02 4.05
N THR A 2 59.79 -10.36 5.11
CA THR A 2 58.43 -9.94 5.42
C THR A 2 58.26 -8.52 4.88
N LEU A 3 57.23 -8.28 4.07
CA LEU A 3 56.74 -6.93 3.81
C LEU A 3 55.37 -6.80 4.46
N GLN A 4 55.37 -6.20 5.64
CA GLN A 4 54.17 -5.66 6.28
C GLN A 4 53.72 -4.41 5.52
N PRO A 5 52.40 -4.20 5.31
CA PRO A 5 51.88 -2.90 4.94
C PRO A 5 51.75 -2.03 6.19
N THR A 6 52.68 -1.10 6.38
CA THR A 6 52.52 0.04 7.29
C THR A 6 51.77 1.15 6.60
N THR A 7 50.52 1.39 6.97
CA THR A 7 50.05 2.64 7.61
C THR A 7 48.53 2.58 7.69
N SER A 8 48.07 2.53 8.94
CA SER A 8 46.70 2.73 9.36
C SER A 8 46.17 4.08 8.86
N ARG A 9 45.23 4.07 7.91
CA ARG A 9 44.18 5.08 7.92
C ARG A 9 43.17 4.69 9.01
N PRO A 10 42.73 5.61 9.86
CA PRO A 10 41.73 5.29 10.87
C PRO A 10 40.46 4.82 10.14
N THR A 11 39.99 3.63 10.46
CA THR A 11 38.57 3.31 10.32
C THR A 11 37.83 4.36 11.15
N PRO A 12 36.86 5.09 10.57
CA PRO A 12 36.08 6.02 11.37
C PRO A 12 35.37 5.25 12.49
N PRO A 13 35.19 5.85 13.68
CA PRO A 13 34.40 5.23 14.73
C PRO A 13 32.99 4.95 14.20
N PRO A 14 32.29 3.90 14.68
CA PRO A 14 30.91 3.66 14.28
C PRO A 14 30.07 4.91 14.57
N PRO A 15 29.12 5.26 13.69
CA PRO A 15 28.38 6.49 13.83
C PRO A 15 27.62 6.51 15.16
N THR A 16 27.76 7.60 15.89
CA THR A 16 26.85 7.94 16.98
C THR A 16 25.48 8.30 16.40
N PRO A 17 24.38 8.19 17.17
CA PRO A 17 23.02 8.59 16.75
C PRO A 17 22.88 10.01 16.18
N ALA A 18 23.90 10.85 16.33
CA ALA A 18 23.96 12.20 15.77
C ALA A 18 24.20 12.23 14.24
N LEU A 19 24.81 11.21 13.64
CA LEU A 19 25.18 11.21 12.21
C LEU A 19 23.98 10.90 11.28
N ALA A 20 23.06 10.03 11.72
CA ALA A 20 21.80 9.82 11.02
C ALA A 20 20.91 11.09 10.93
N ARG A 21 21.19 12.13 11.74
CA ARG A 21 20.52 13.44 11.67
C ARG A 21 20.89 14.25 10.42
N ALA A 22 22.01 13.95 9.76
CA ALA A 22 22.52 14.71 8.61
C ALA A 22 22.00 14.21 7.25
N CYS A 23 21.35 13.04 7.21
CA CYS A 23 20.85 12.42 5.98
C CYS A 23 19.67 13.19 5.33
N LEU A 24 19.06 14.15 6.03
CA LEU A 24 17.94 14.93 5.53
C LEU A 24 18.31 16.42 5.41
N PRO A 25 18.04 17.06 4.24
CA PRO A 25 18.34 18.47 3.99
C PRO A 25 17.75 19.44 5.01
N PRO A 26 18.49 20.51 5.37
CA PRO A 26 17.92 21.64 6.09
C PRO A 26 16.86 22.35 5.23
N GLY A 27 15.87 22.99 5.87
CA GLY A 27 14.83 23.77 5.18
C GLY A 27 13.66 22.98 4.59
N ARG A 28 13.50 21.69 4.96
CA ARG A 28 12.34 20.90 4.55
C ARG A 28 11.08 21.27 5.31
N THR A 29 9.95 21.15 4.64
CA THR A 29 8.62 21.33 5.25
C THR A 29 8.29 20.15 6.17
N ALA A 30 7.36 20.38 7.11
CA ALA A 30 6.86 19.33 7.97
C ALA A 30 6.21 18.18 7.17
N GLU A 31 5.52 18.51 6.06
CA GLU A 31 4.93 17.55 5.14
C GLU A 31 5.98 16.62 4.50
N GLN A 32 7.11 17.17 4.06
CA GLN A 32 8.19 16.37 3.46
C GLN A 32 8.85 15.43 4.48
N LEU A 33 9.13 15.91 5.70
CA LEU A 33 9.70 15.07 6.75
C LEU A 33 8.72 13.99 7.23
N LEU A 34 7.43 14.31 7.31
CA LEU A 34 6.37 13.35 7.60
C LEU A 34 6.33 12.24 6.54
N ALA A 35 6.35 12.62 5.26
CA ALA A 35 6.37 11.68 4.14
C ALA A 35 7.56 10.71 4.23
N VAL A 36 8.75 11.23 4.49
CA VAL A 36 9.96 10.40 4.70
C VAL A 36 9.82 9.50 5.92
N ALA A 37 9.30 10.00 7.06
CA ALA A 37 9.15 9.22 8.28
C ALA A 37 8.19 8.04 8.08
N LEU A 38 7.08 8.24 7.37
CA LEU A 38 6.10 7.18 7.08
C LEU A 38 6.64 6.12 6.11
N ARG A 39 7.42 6.54 5.09
CA ARG A 39 7.96 5.63 4.08
C ARG A 39 9.22 4.89 4.53
N SER A 40 10.08 5.53 5.31
CA SER A 40 11.30 4.90 5.85
C SER A 40 11.05 4.09 7.11
N ARG A 41 10.12 4.53 7.98
CA ARG A 41 10.01 4.08 9.38
C ARG A 41 11.36 4.06 10.12
N HIS A 42 12.26 4.96 9.74
CA HIS A 42 13.60 5.04 10.29
C HIS A 42 13.63 6.05 11.44
N ASP A 43 14.29 5.70 12.55
CA ASP A 43 14.37 6.59 13.72
C ASP A 43 15.09 7.90 13.41
N ALA A 44 15.95 7.92 12.39
CA ALA A 44 16.57 9.14 11.87
C ALA A 44 15.54 10.17 11.37
N ALA A 45 14.52 9.73 10.63
CA ALA A 45 13.48 10.62 10.12
C ALA A 45 12.60 11.14 11.25
N LEU A 46 12.27 10.29 12.23
CA LEU A 46 11.56 10.71 13.44
C LEU A 46 12.41 11.64 14.32
N GLY A 47 13.72 11.40 14.39
CA GLY A 47 14.68 12.27 15.08
C GLY A 47 14.76 13.65 14.43
N ALA A 48 14.83 13.72 13.10
CA ALA A 48 14.80 14.98 12.36
C ALA A 48 13.49 15.77 12.62
N LEU A 49 12.34 15.08 12.67
CA LEU A 49 11.07 15.70 13.08
C LEU A 49 11.11 16.23 14.51
N ALA A 50 11.66 15.46 15.47
CA ALA A 50 11.75 15.88 16.87
C ALA A 50 12.72 17.06 17.09
N ASP A 51 13.81 17.11 16.33
CA ASP A 51 14.76 18.21 16.35
C ASP A 51 14.14 19.48 15.70
N ALA A 52 13.46 19.34 14.56
CA ALA A 52 12.72 20.45 13.92
C ALA A 52 11.55 20.97 14.76
N ALA A 53 10.91 20.09 15.54
CA ALA A 53 9.91 20.45 16.56
C ALA A 53 10.53 21.12 17.81
N ALA A 54 11.86 21.26 17.86
CA ALA A 54 12.61 21.82 18.98
C ALA A 54 12.37 21.09 20.33
N VAL A 55 12.08 19.79 20.29
CA VAL A 55 11.92 18.98 21.50
C VAL A 55 13.27 18.47 22.03
N GLY A 56 14.27 18.37 21.14
CA GLY A 56 15.69 18.13 21.49
C GLY A 56 15.98 16.72 22.02
N ARG A 57 15.10 15.76 21.77
CA ARG A 57 15.18 14.36 22.21
C ARG A 57 14.77 13.44 21.06
N GLY A 58 15.49 12.33 20.90
CA GLY A 58 15.13 11.31 19.91
C GLY A 58 13.92 10.47 20.36
N PRO A 59 13.30 9.68 19.44
CA PRO A 59 12.09 8.90 19.72
C PRO A 59 12.21 8.00 20.95
N ALA A 60 13.32 7.25 21.06
CA ALA A 60 13.58 6.33 22.17
C ALA A 60 13.57 7.00 23.56
N GLN A 61 13.89 8.29 23.64
CA GLN A 61 13.90 9.05 24.90
C GLN A 61 12.58 9.77 25.15
N LEU A 62 11.84 10.08 24.10
CA LEU A 62 10.66 10.95 24.17
C LEU A 62 9.38 10.13 24.41
N VAL A 63 9.24 8.97 23.78
CA VAL A 63 8.04 8.12 23.88
C VAL A 63 7.73 7.69 25.33
N PRO A 64 8.66 7.13 26.12
CA PRO A 64 8.35 6.73 27.51
C PRO A 64 7.94 7.93 28.37
N ARG A 65 8.64 9.06 28.22
CA ARG A 65 8.41 10.26 29.03
C ARG A 65 7.08 10.96 28.70
N LEU A 66 6.66 10.93 27.44
CA LEU A 66 5.33 11.42 27.06
C LEU A 66 4.24 10.54 27.69
N GLY A 67 4.46 9.22 27.78
CA GLY A 67 3.60 8.32 28.55
C GLY A 67 3.50 8.68 30.04
N GLU A 68 4.59 9.22 30.61
CA GLU A 68 4.65 9.73 31.99
C GLU A 68 4.15 11.19 32.15
N GLY A 69 3.61 11.80 31.09
CA GLY A 69 3.04 13.15 31.14
C GLY A 69 4.04 14.30 30.97
N LEU A 70 5.18 14.07 30.30
CA LEU A 70 6.12 15.13 29.95
C LEU A 70 5.44 16.26 29.15
N ALA A 71 5.51 17.49 29.66
CA ALA A 71 5.12 18.67 28.92
C ALA A 71 6.13 19.00 27.81
N LEU A 72 5.63 19.28 26.61
CA LEU A 72 6.41 19.78 25.49
C LEU A 72 6.94 21.19 25.80
N PRO A 73 8.16 21.53 25.37
CA PRO A 73 8.67 22.89 25.47
C PRO A 73 7.73 23.89 24.78
N ALA A 74 7.52 25.08 25.35
CA ALA A 74 6.67 26.12 24.74
C ALA A 74 7.09 26.45 23.30
N ARG A 75 8.39 26.40 23.04
CA ARG A 75 8.96 26.60 21.69
C ARG A 75 8.54 25.54 20.66
N ALA A 76 8.05 24.36 21.07
CA ALA A 76 7.53 23.31 20.19
C ALA A 76 6.07 23.57 19.76
N LEU A 77 5.42 24.55 20.39
CA LEU A 77 4.02 24.88 20.20
C LEU A 77 3.86 26.24 19.52
N VAL A 78 4.89 26.80 18.86
CA VAL A 78 4.81 28.12 18.23
C VAL A 78 4.12 28.01 16.85
N PRO A 79 2.95 28.64 16.64
CA PRO A 79 2.25 28.62 15.35
C PRO A 79 3.11 29.24 14.24
N GLY A 80 3.07 28.66 13.04
CA GLY A 80 3.88 29.10 11.89
C GLY A 80 5.39 28.86 12.02
N GLY A 81 5.88 28.44 13.20
CA GLY A 81 7.26 28.04 13.44
C GLY A 81 7.40 26.52 13.53
N THR A 82 7.56 26.00 14.75
CA THR A 82 7.83 24.58 15.03
C THR A 82 6.57 23.71 15.11
N LEU A 83 5.39 24.32 15.33
CA LEU A 83 4.14 23.58 15.50
C LEU A 83 3.82 22.60 14.35
N PRO A 84 4.00 22.95 13.06
CA PRO A 84 3.82 21.99 11.97
C PRO A 84 4.68 20.74 12.12
N PHE A 85 5.92 20.88 12.58
CA PHE A 85 6.83 19.75 12.82
C PHE A 85 6.42 18.92 14.03
N THR A 86 5.93 19.55 15.09
CA THR A 86 5.37 18.86 16.28
C THR A 86 4.16 18.01 15.89
N VAL A 87 3.26 18.55 15.07
CA VAL A 87 2.09 17.82 14.57
C VAL A 87 2.51 16.70 13.62
N ALA A 88 3.48 16.94 12.73
CA ALA A 88 4.05 15.92 11.86
C ALA A 88 4.70 14.78 12.67
N LEU A 89 5.42 15.07 13.76
CA LEU A 89 5.99 14.06 14.65
C LEU A 89 4.91 13.16 15.26
N ALA A 90 3.85 13.75 15.82
CA ALA A 90 2.71 12.99 16.35
C ALA A 90 2.06 12.11 15.27
N THR A 91 1.87 12.67 14.08
CA THR A 91 1.24 11.97 12.96
C THR A 91 2.12 10.82 12.46
N ALA A 92 3.44 11.00 12.43
CA ALA A 92 4.40 9.96 12.06
C ALA A 92 4.40 8.80 13.06
N TRP A 93 4.41 9.08 14.37
CA TRP A 93 4.30 8.04 15.40
C TRP A 93 2.98 7.28 15.32
N ALA A 94 1.84 7.96 15.18
CA ALA A 94 0.56 7.26 15.07
C ALA A 94 0.45 6.43 13.77
N GLY A 95 0.97 6.95 12.65
CA GLY A 95 0.90 6.30 11.34
C GLY A 95 1.89 5.15 11.13
N ALA A 96 3.02 5.18 11.85
CA ALA A 96 4.06 4.17 11.79
C ALA A 96 4.26 3.43 13.14
N ALA A 97 3.26 3.48 14.02
CA ALA A 97 3.35 2.94 15.38
C ALA A 97 3.80 1.47 15.38
N ARG A 98 4.86 1.20 16.13
CA ARG A 98 5.46 -0.11 16.38
C ARG A 98 4.99 -0.71 17.70
N SER A 99 4.46 0.13 18.58
CA SER A 99 3.98 -0.28 19.91
C SER A 99 2.80 0.60 20.36
N ALA A 100 2.10 0.15 21.41
CA ALA A 100 1.00 0.91 22.00
C ALA A 100 1.50 2.23 22.62
N GLU A 101 2.72 2.24 23.16
CA GLU A 101 3.35 3.41 23.77
C GLU A 101 3.61 4.52 22.75
N GLU A 102 4.06 4.17 21.53
CA GLU A 102 4.23 5.16 20.45
C GLU A 102 2.90 5.83 20.09
N LEU A 103 1.82 5.05 20.06
CA LEU A 103 0.49 5.56 19.77
C LEU A 103 -0.04 6.47 20.90
N VAL A 104 0.17 6.09 22.17
CA VAL A 104 -0.15 6.92 23.33
C VAL A 104 0.66 8.23 23.32
N ALA A 105 1.97 8.16 23.01
CA ALA A 105 2.82 9.34 22.91
C ALA A 105 2.35 10.29 21.80
N ALA A 106 1.93 9.76 20.64
CA ALA A 106 1.35 10.57 19.57
C ALA A 106 0.08 11.30 20.01
N VAL A 107 -0.84 10.60 20.69
CA VAL A 107 -2.08 11.17 21.24
C VAL A 107 -1.78 12.28 22.24
N GLU A 108 -0.76 12.10 23.08
CA GLU A 108 -0.34 13.08 24.07
C GLU A 108 0.20 14.37 23.42
N VAL A 109 0.99 14.26 22.34
CA VAL A 109 1.45 15.43 21.59
C VAL A 109 0.27 16.21 20.99
N TYR A 110 -0.68 15.53 20.34
CA TYR A 110 -1.88 16.18 19.81
C TYR A 110 -2.69 16.88 20.92
N ARG A 111 -2.83 16.23 22.08
CA ARG A 111 -3.56 16.78 23.24
C ARG A 111 -2.92 18.08 23.72
N GLN A 112 -1.60 18.13 23.84
CA GLN A 112 -0.88 19.34 24.26
C GLN A 112 -1.00 20.49 23.24
N VAL A 113 -1.01 20.18 21.94
CA VAL A 113 -1.29 21.17 20.90
C VAL A 113 -2.70 21.76 21.05
N LEU A 114 -3.71 20.90 21.26
CA LEU A 114 -5.09 21.33 21.48
C LEU A 114 -5.26 22.14 22.77
N GLN A 115 -4.51 21.81 23.83
CA GLN A 115 -4.53 22.59 25.08
C GLN A 115 -3.95 24.00 24.90
N ALA A 116 -2.89 24.14 24.09
CA ALA A 116 -2.25 25.42 23.87
C ALA A 116 -3.03 26.33 22.91
N HIS A 117 -3.67 25.77 21.89
CA HIS A 117 -4.24 26.54 20.76
C HIS A 117 -5.73 26.31 20.51
N GLY A 118 -6.37 25.46 21.29
CA GLY A 118 -7.75 25.03 21.06
C GLY A 118 -7.91 24.23 19.75
N PRO A 119 -9.15 24.03 19.26
CA PRO A 119 -9.44 23.25 18.05
C PRO A 119 -8.69 23.73 16.80
N ARG A 120 -8.40 25.03 16.70
CA ARG A 120 -7.71 25.63 15.55
C ARG A 120 -6.20 25.32 15.52
N GLY A 121 -5.65 24.77 16.61
CA GLY A 121 -4.26 24.30 16.66
C GLY A 121 -3.97 23.11 15.74
N LEU A 122 -5.01 22.38 15.34
CA LEU A 122 -4.93 21.27 14.39
C LEU A 122 -5.77 21.58 13.15
N ARG A 123 -5.23 21.33 11.95
CA ARG A 123 -5.99 21.33 10.69
C ARG A 123 -7.05 20.23 10.75
N ARG A 124 -8.08 20.35 9.91
CA ARG A 124 -9.17 19.35 9.80
C ARG A 124 -8.67 17.91 9.66
N LEU A 125 -7.65 17.72 8.81
CA LEU A 125 -7.01 16.42 8.60
C LEU A 125 -6.35 15.88 9.88
N GLU A 126 -5.71 16.75 10.66
CA GLU A 126 -5.00 16.40 11.89
C GLU A 126 -5.95 16.15 13.06
N GLN A 127 -7.07 16.89 13.13
CA GLN A 127 -8.14 16.59 14.08
C GLN A 127 -8.69 15.17 13.87
N ARG A 128 -8.86 14.75 12.62
CA ARG A 128 -9.23 13.37 12.27
C ARG A 128 -8.18 12.37 12.76
N HIS A 129 -6.90 12.63 12.47
CA HIS A 129 -5.81 11.73 12.89
C HIS A 129 -5.72 11.62 14.41
N TYR A 130 -5.90 12.72 15.14
CA TYR A 130 -5.96 12.72 16.60
C TYR A 130 -7.05 11.79 17.13
N LEU A 131 -8.30 11.91 16.65
CA LEU A 131 -9.37 11.06 17.16
C LEU A 131 -9.20 9.58 16.78
N GLN A 132 -8.70 9.30 15.57
CA GLN A 132 -8.38 7.93 15.17
C GLN A 132 -7.25 7.33 16.02
N ALA A 133 -6.18 8.10 16.27
CA ALA A 133 -5.08 7.67 17.12
C ALA A 133 -5.56 7.46 18.57
N ALA A 134 -6.38 8.38 19.10
CA ALA A 134 -6.94 8.28 20.45
C ALA A 134 -7.82 7.04 20.60
N PHE A 135 -8.65 6.74 19.61
CA PHE A 135 -9.44 5.50 19.60
C PHE A 135 -8.54 4.27 19.59
N LEU A 136 -7.57 4.20 18.68
CA LEU A 136 -6.66 3.06 18.57
C LEU A 136 -5.75 2.91 19.80
N ALA A 137 -5.52 3.99 20.56
CA ALA A 137 -4.77 3.99 21.83
C ALA A 137 -5.62 3.60 23.05
N GLY A 138 -6.92 3.31 22.88
CA GLY A 138 -7.85 3.05 23.98
C GLY A 138 -8.24 4.31 24.79
N ARG A 139 -7.92 5.51 24.29
CA ARG A 139 -8.26 6.80 24.94
C ARG A 139 -9.64 7.30 24.53
N HIS A 140 -10.65 6.46 24.78
CA HIS A 140 -12.04 6.72 24.39
C HIS A 140 -12.65 7.97 25.06
N ASP A 141 -12.14 8.36 26.23
CA ASP A 141 -12.44 9.63 26.90
C ASP A 141 -12.14 10.84 25.99
N LEU A 142 -10.95 10.83 25.38
CA LEU A 142 -10.49 11.88 24.48
C LEU A 142 -11.28 11.91 23.18
N VAL A 143 -11.70 10.74 22.68
CA VAL A 143 -12.55 10.66 21.49
C VAL A 143 -13.91 11.31 21.75
N ARG A 144 -14.57 10.99 22.88
CA ARG A 144 -15.87 11.58 23.24
C ARG A 144 -15.79 13.10 23.41
N ALA A 145 -14.76 13.59 24.10
CA ALA A 145 -14.52 15.03 24.25
C ALA A 145 -14.26 15.70 22.89
N GLY A 146 -13.43 15.07 22.05
CA GLY A 146 -13.10 15.55 20.72
C GLY A 146 -14.30 15.61 19.79
N LEU A 147 -15.15 14.58 19.76
CA LEU A 147 -16.38 14.56 18.95
C LEU A 147 -17.39 15.66 19.30
N SER A 148 -17.27 16.23 20.50
CA SER A 148 -18.12 17.34 20.97
C SER A 148 -17.51 18.72 20.70
N SER A 149 -16.19 18.79 20.47
CA SER A 149 -15.43 20.04 20.44
C SER A 149 -14.69 20.31 19.13
N LEU A 150 -14.48 19.28 18.30
CA LEU A 150 -13.79 19.37 17.02
C LEU A 150 -14.80 19.27 15.86
N ASP A 151 -14.76 20.25 14.95
CA ASP A 151 -15.65 20.37 13.80
C ASP A 151 -14.99 19.96 12.47
N GLY A 152 -13.68 19.70 12.48
CA GLY A 152 -12.88 19.37 11.30
C GLY A 152 -12.92 17.91 10.86
N VAL A 153 -13.60 17.05 11.62
CA VAL A 153 -13.67 15.60 11.34
C VAL A 153 -14.82 15.30 10.39
N SER A 154 -14.54 14.55 9.33
CA SER A 154 -15.57 14.28 8.33
C SER A 154 -16.70 13.39 8.85
N ALA A 155 -17.90 13.60 8.31
CA ALA A 155 -19.13 12.96 8.80
C ALA A 155 -19.06 11.42 8.83
N ASP A 156 -18.38 10.80 7.86
CA ASP A 156 -18.15 9.36 7.80
C ASP A 156 -17.26 8.87 8.96
N VAL A 157 -16.19 9.60 9.28
CA VAL A 157 -15.30 9.25 10.41
C VAL A 157 -16.00 9.51 11.74
N THR A 158 -16.73 10.62 11.86
CA THR A 158 -17.51 10.95 13.06
C THR A 158 -18.58 9.89 13.35
N ALA A 159 -19.34 9.47 12.33
CA ALA A 159 -20.31 8.38 12.47
C ALA A 159 -19.62 7.04 12.79
N GLY A 160 -18.45 6.81 12.19
CA GLY A 160 -17.49 5.75 12.52
C GLY A 160 -17.19 5.68 14.01
N LEU A 161 -16.57 6.75 14.53
CA LEU A 161 -16.16 6.81 15.93
C LEU A 161 -17.35 6.71 16.89
N ARG A 162 -18.52 7.26 16.55
CA ARG A 162 -19.72 7.18 17.39
C ARG A 162 -20.24 5.75 17.57
N ALA A 163 -20.38 4.97 16.49
CA ALA A 163 -20.80 3.58 16.69
C ALA A 163 -19.66 2.73 17.26
N ASP A 164 -18.41 2.96 16.89
CA ASP A 164 -17.29 2.17 17.44
C ASP A 164 -17.13 2.42 18.96
N LEU A 165 -17.44 3.62 19.47
CA LEU A 165 -17.50 3.93 20.91
C LEU A 165 -18.72 3.36 21.64
N ALA A 166 -19.78 3.05 20.90
CA ALA A 166 -21.02 2.49 21.44
C ALA A 166 -21.01 0.95 21.37
N ASP A 167 -19.97 0.36 20.78
CA ASP A 167 -19.83 -1.08 20.63
C ASP A 167 -19.75 -1.76 22.01
N PRO A 168 -20.73 -2.61 22.37
CA PRO A 168 -20.69 -3.34 23.63
C PRO A 168 -19.59 -4.42 23.64
N HIS A 169 -18.93 -4.68 22.51
CA HIS A 169 -17.79 -5.59 22.35
C HIS A 169 -16.42 -4.91 22.47
N LEU A 170 -16.37 -3.59 22.63
CA LEU A 170 -15.12 -2.82 22.64
C LEU A 170 -14.16 -3.24 23.77
N ASP A 171 -14.70 -3.63 24.94
CA ASP A 171 -13.95 -4.18 26.07
C ASP A 171 -14.19 -5.70 26.17
N ALA A 172 -13.26 -6.49 25.62
CA ALA A 172 -13.32 -7.97 25.57
C ALA A 172 -13.32 -8.68 26.94
N ALA A 173 -13.30 -7.93 28.06
CA ALA A 173 -13.29 -8.48 29.42
C ALA A 173 -14.68 -8.88 29.93
N LEU A 174 -15.78 -8.50 29.26
CA LEU A 174 -17.14 -8.87 29.67
C LEU A 174 -17.65 -10.09 28.88
N PRO A 175 -18.18 -11.13 29.56
CA PRO A 175 -18.93 -12.21 28.91
C PRO A 175 -20.06 -11.66 28.04
N VAL A 176 -20.29 -12.27 26.87
CA VAL A 176 -21.38 -11.91 25.94
C VAL A 176 -22.75 -11.96 26.63
N THR A 177 -22.90 -12.82 27.65
CA THR A 177 -24.14 -13.06 28.39
C THR A 177 -24.55 -11.93 29.35
N ASP A 178 -23.66 -10.99 29.69
CA ASP A 178 -23.96 -9.86 30.58
C ASP A 178 -24.35 -8.56 29.84
N ARG A 179 -24.37 -8.60 28.50
CA ARG A 179 -24.57 -7.40 27.68
C ARG A 179 -26.05 -7.15 27.47
N GLN A 180 -26.50 -5.94 27.78
CA GLN A 180 -27.92 -5.61 27.72
C GLN A 180 -28.38 -5.53 26.26
N PRO A 181 -29.49 -6.20 25.88
CA PRO A 181 -30.04 -6.13 24.51
C PRO A 181 -30.22 -4.70 23.98
N ALA A 182 -30.58 -3.77 24.86
CA ALA A 182 -30.74 -2.35 24.51
C ALA A 182 -29.44 -1.67 24.05
N GLU A 183 -28.28 -2.07 24.60
CA GLU A 183 -26.98 -1.52 24.20
C GLU A 183 -26.56 -2.04 22.82
N HIS A 184 -26.80 -3.33 22.57
CA HIS A 184 -26.62 -3.94 21.23
C HIS A 184 -27.49 -3.24 20.18
N ASP A 185 -28.78 -3.09 20.44
CA ASP A 185 -29.71 -2.43 19.50
C ASP A 185 -29.33 -0.97 19.23
N ALA A 186 -28.88 -0.23 20.26
CA ALA A 186 -28.40 1.13 20.11
C ALA A 186 -27.14 1.20 19.22
N TRP A 187 -26.19 0.29 19.45
CA TRP A 187 -24.97 0.17 18.65
C TRP A 187 -25.26 -0.20 17.19
N VAL A 188 -26.08 -1.24 16.95
CA VAL A 188 -26.54 -1.63 15.61
C VAL A 188 -27.26 -0.47 14.91
N GLY A 189 -28.08 0.27 15.67
CA GLY A 189 -28.69 1.51 15.23
C GLY A 189 -27.67 2.53 14.73
N LEU A 190 -26.61 2.79 15.49
CA LEU A 190 -25.54 3.72 15.10
C LEU A 190 -24.70 3.21 13.91
N PHE A 191 -24.44 1.90 13.84
CA PHE A 191 -23.77 1.28 12.70
C PHE A 191 -24.59 1.47 11.41
N GLY A 192 -25.88 1.11 11.46
CA GLY A 192 -26.81 1.21 10.33
C GLY A 192 -27.19 2.66 9.95
N ALA A 193 -26.91 3.65 10.80
CA ALA A 193 -27.23 5.05 10.53
C ALA A 193 -26.56 5.56 9.24
N ARG A 194 -25.39 5.01 8.89
CA ARG A 194 -24.68 5.42 7.69
C ARG A 194 -25.35 4.96 6.39
N PHE A 195 -25.96 3.78 6.41
CA PHE A 195 -26.77 3.24 5.32
C PHE A 195 -28.06 4.06 5.15
N ARG A 196 -28.76 4.32 6.26
CA ARG A 196 -30.01 5.13 6.27
C ARG A 196 -29.81 6.55 5.77
N ALA A 197 -28.67 7.17 6.09
CA ALA A 197 -28.31 8.49 5.57
C ALA A 197 -28.16 8.53 4.03
N ARG A 198 -28.11 7.37 3.37
CA ARG A 198 -28.04 7.21 1.90
C ARG A 198 -29.27 6.52 1.31
N GLY A 199 -30.38 6.47 2.08
CA GLY A 199 -31.64 5.89 1.65
C GLY A 199 -31.69 4.36 1.67
N LEU A 200 -30.71 3.70 2.29
CA LEU A 200 -30.67 2.24 2.42
C LEU A 200 -31.22 1.78 3.78
N ALA A 201 -31.66 0.53 3.85
CA ALA A 201 -31.92 -0.12 5.15
C ALA A 201 -30.61 -0.24 5.95
N GLY A 202 -30.68 -0.02 7.27
CA GLY A 202 -29.54 -0.30 8.14
C GLY A 202 -29.47 -1.78 8.46
N PRO A 203 -28.32 -2.46 8.28
CA PRO A 203 -28.21 -3.88 8.60
C PRO A 203 -28.45 -4.15 10.08
N LEU A 204 -29.02 -5.32 10.35
CA LEU A 204 -29.07 -5.91 11.68
C LEU A 204 -27.78 -6.70 11.92
N VAL A 205 -27.48 -6.96 13.19
CA VAL A 205 -26.37 -7.80 13.62
C VAL A 205 -26.92 -8.88 14.54
N ASP A 206 -26.80 -10.13 14.13
CA ASP A 206 -27.09 -11.29 14.99
C ASP A 206 -25.98 -11.44 16.05
N PRO A 207 -26.28 -11.25 17.35
CA PRO A 207 -25.29 -11.37 18.40
C PRO A 207 -24.89 -12.83 18.72
N THR A 208 -25.56 -13.82 18.11
CA THR A 208 -25.29 -15.25 18.33
C THR A 208 -24.22 -15.81 17.39
N GLU A 209 -23.87 -15.08 16.34
CA GLU A 209 -22.80 -15.45 15.41
C GLU A 209 -21.41 -15.27 16.03
N GLU A 210 -20.42 -15.99 15.49
CA GLU A 210 -19.04 -16.02 16.02
C GLU A 210 -18.40 -14.62 16.06
N THR A 211 -18.69 -13.79 15.06
CA THR A 211 -18.27 -12.39 15.02
C THR A 211 -19.45 -11.50 14.64
N PRO A 212 -19.49 -10.25 15.13
CA PRO A 212 -20.54 -9.32 14.72
C PRO A 212 -20.59 -9.08 13.20
N PHE A 213 -19.46 -9.21 12.49
CA PHE A 213 -19.46 -9.17 11.03
C PHE A 213 -20.26 -10.34 10.43
N ASP A 214 -20.10 -11.54 10.96
CA ASP A 214 -20.82 -12.72 10.49
C ASP A 214 -22.33 -12.66 10.80
N GLY A 215 -22.71 -11.87 11.81
CA GLY A 215 -24.11 -11.55 12.13
C GLY A 215 -24.78 -10.52 11.20
N LEU A 216 -24.06 -9.94 10.23
CA LEU A 216 -24.65 -8.93 9.34
C LEU A 216 -25.76 -9.52 8.46
N GLN A 217 -26.97 -8.99 8.61
CA GLN A 217 -28.13 -9.42 7.85
C GLN A 217 -29.14 -8.31 7.59
N LEU A 218 -29.96 -8.52 6.58
CA LEU A 218 -31.14 -7.70 6.29
C LEU A 218 -32.28 -8.62 5.86
N PRO A 219 -33.53 -8.30 6.23
CA PRO A 219 -34.69 -8.98 5.67
C PRO A 219 -34.69 -8.91 4.14
N PRO A 220 -35.21 -9.93 3.44
CA PRO A 220 -35.36 -9.89 1.99
C PRO A 220 -36.12 -8.65 1.54
N GLY A 221 -35.53 -7.88 0.61
CA GLY A 221 -36.19 -6.73 0.00
C GLY A 221 -37.14 -7.13 -1.12
N ARG A 222 -37.86 -6.15 -1.68
CA ARG A 222 -38.69 -6.35 -2.87
C ARG A 222 -37.80 -6.77 -4.05
N SER A 223 -38.17 -7.85 -4.73
CA SER A 223 -37.42 -8.31 -5.91
C SER A 223 -37.56 -7.32 -7.08
N VAL A 224 -36.47 -7.17 -7.83
CA VAL A 224 -36.35 -6.32 -9.01
C VAL A 224 -35.94 -7.18 -10.20
N ASP A 225 -36.66 -7.04 -11.31
CA ASP A 225 -36.37 -7.74 -12.56
C ASP A 225 -35.19 -7.11 -13.31
N GLY A 226 -34.48 -7.93 -14.10
CA GLY A 226 -33.39 -7.44 -14.94
C GLY A 226 -32.60 -8.55 -15.64
N PRO A 227 -31.49 -8.20 -16.32
CA PRO A 227 -30.65 -9.16 -17.01
C PRO A 227 -30.02 -10.16 -16.03
N LEU A 228 -29.60 -11.32 -16.55
CA LEU A 228 -28.81 -12.27 -15.76
C LEU A 228 -27.47 -11.63 -15.39
N VAL A 229 -27.16 -11.60 -14.09
CA VAL A 229 -25.86 -11.17 -13.57
C VAL A 229 -25.09 -12.39 -13.07
N THR A 230 -23.87 -12.58 -13.56
CA THR A 230 -22.93 -13.56 -13.00
C THR A 230 -22.17 -12.91 -11.86
N VAL A 231 -22.22 -13.50 -10.66
CA VAL A 231 -21.40 -13.10 -9.52
C VAL A 231 -20.23 -14.07 -9.40
N VAL A 232 -19.01 -13.56 -9.51
CA VAL A 232 -17.77 -14.35 -9.42
C VAL A 232 -17.16 -14.24 -8.02
N MET A 233 -17.02 -15.36 -7.33
CA MET A 233 -16.54 -15.45 -5.95
C MET A 233 -15.31 -16.36 -5.85
N PRO A 234 -14.08 -15.84 -5.96
CA PRO A 234 -12.88 -16.64 -5.74
C PRO A 234 -12.62 -16.82 -4.23
N ALA A 235 -12.29 -18.04 -3.81
CA ALA A 235 -11.96 -18.37 -2.43
C ALA A 235 -10.74 -19.29 -2.37
N TRP A 236 -9.86 -19.04 -1.40
CA TRP A 236 -8.72 -19.90 -1.09
C TRP A 236 -8.61 -20.05 0.42
N ARG A 237 -8.67 -21.30 0.90
CA ARG A 237 -8.66 -21.65 2.33
C ARG A 237 -9.64 -20.81 3.17
N PRO A 238 -10.92 -20.71 2.76
CA PRO A 238 -11.89 -19.86 3.43
C PRO A 238 -12.27 -20.40 4.82
N GLY A 239 -12.55 -19.48 5.75
CA GLY A 239 -13.25 -19.80 7.01
C GLY A 239 -14.77 -19.68 6.87
N ARG A 240 -15.47 -19.58 8.01
CA ARG A 240 -16.93 -19.42 8.07
C ARG A 240 -17.45 -18.16 7.36
N GLY A 241 -16.61 -17.13 7.21
CA GLY A 241 -16.94 -15.91 6.47
C GLY A 241 -17.39 -16.13 5.01
N LEU A 242 -17.02 -17.27 4.39
CA LEU A 242 -17.53 -17.62 3.06
C LEU A 242 -19.05 -17.80 3.05
N VAL A 243 -19.59 -18.45 4.08
CA VAL A 243 -21.04 -18.69 4.21
C VAL A 243 -21.76 -17.35 4.32
N THR A 244 -21.25 -16.42 5.13
CA THR A 244 -21.75 -15.04 5.27
C THR A 244 -21.76 -14.32 3.92
N SER A 245 -20.65 -14.38 3.18
CA SER A 245 -20.54 -13.72 1.86
C SER A 245 -21.53 -14.30 0.85
N VAL A 246 -21.62 -15.64 0.73
CA VAL A 246 -22.55 -16.31 -0.20
C VAL A 246 -24.00 -16.00 0.17
N ARG A 247 -24.39 -16.06 1.44
CA ARG A 247 -25.74 -15.69 1.90
C ARG A 247 -26.10 -14.26 1.52
N SER A 248 -25.17 -13.31 1.65
CA SER A 248 -25.40 -11.90 1.29
C SER A 248 -25.62 -11.69 -0.22
N VAL A 249 -24.98 -12.50 -1.07
CA VAL A 249 -25.21 -12.50 -2.52
C VAL A 249 -26.54 -13.16 -2.88
N LEU A 250 -26.92 -14.23 -2.19
CA LEU A 250 -28.19 -14.90 -2.43
C LEU A 250 -29.40 -14.06 -2.00
N ALA A 251 -29.21 -13.14 -1.04
CA ALA A 251 -30.21 -12.21 -0.52
C ALA A 251 -30.40 -10.93 -1.37
N GLN A 252 -29.72 -10.81 -2.52
CA GLN A 252 -29.86 -9.63 -3.39
C GLN A 252 -31.31 -9.47 -3.90
N THR A 253 -31.79 -8.23 -4.00
CA THR A 253 -33.12 -7.92 -4.54
C THR A 253 -33.21 -8.19 -6.04
N HIS A 254 -32.09 -8.03 -6.75
CA HIS A 254 -31.92 -8.51 -8.12
C HIS A 254 -31.77 -10.04 -8.11
N GLY A 255 -32.88 -10.77 -8.25
CA GLY A 255 -32.90 -12.23 -8.04
C GLY A 255 -32.35 -13.07 -9.20
N HIS A 256 -32.31 -12.49 -10.41
CA HIS A 256 -31.86 -13.17 -11.63
C HIS A 256 -30.32 -13.24 -11.70
N LEU A 257 -29.77 -14.14 -10.88
CA LEU A 257 -28.33 -14.30 -10.65
C LEU A 257 -27.89 -15.75 -10.93
N GLU A 258 -26.63 -15.88 -11.32
CA GLU A 258 -25.85 -17.10 -11.06
C GLU A 258 -24.62 -16.74 -10.22
N VAL A 259 -24.22 -17.63 -9.32
CA VAL A 259 -23.06 -17.44 -8.45
C VAL A 259 -22.01 -18.50 -8.81
N LEU A 260 -20.87 -18.05 -9.31
CA LEU A 260 -19.73 -18.91 -9.61
C LEU A 260 -18.74 -18.84 -8.45
N LEU A 261 -18.84 -19.82 -7.55
CA LEU A 261 -17.94 -19.98 -6.41
C LEU A 261 -16.73 -20.78 -6.86
N VAL A 262 -15.54 -20.19 -6.82
CA VAL A 262 -14.31 -20.82 -7.29
C VAL A 262 -13.43 -21.18 -6.09
N ASP A 263 -13.21 -22.47 -5.87
CA ASP A 263 -12.18 -23.00 -4.98
C ASP A 263 -10.83 -22.97 -5.70
N ASP A 264 -9.94 -22.07 -5.28
CA ASP A 264 -8.59 -21.86 -5.82
C ASP A 264 -7.57 -22.86 -5.23
N ALA A 265 -7.93 -24.15 -5.27
CA ALA A 265 -7.16 -25.28 -4.74
C ALA A 265 -6.89 -25.20 -3.21
N SER A 266 -7.97 -25.08 -2.41
CA SER A 266 -7.88 -24.98 -0.95
C SER A 266 -7.45 -26.30 -0.28
N GLY A 267 -7.86 -27.43 -0.85
CA GLY A 267 -7.62 -28.77 -0.34
C GLY A 267 -8.77 -29.34 0.50
N PRO A 268 -8.73 -30.65 0.84
CA PRO A 268 -9.88 -31.38 1.41
C PRO A 268 -10.42 -30.82 2.73
N ASP A 269 -9.56 -30.20 3.55
CA ASP A 269 -9.96 -29.61 4.83
C ASP A 269 -11.00 -28.50 4.69
N PHE A 270 -11.13 -27.92 3.50
CA PHE A 270 -12.07 -26.85 3.17
C PHE A 270 -13.29 -27.34 2.38
N ASP A 271 -13.34 -28.62 2.00
CA ASP A 271 -14.48 -29.19 1.26
C ASP A 271 -15.82 -28.95 1.97
N PRO A 272 -15.94 -29.14 3.31
CA PRO A 272 -17.22 -28.96 4.00
C PRO A 272 -17.82 -27.57 3.83
N VAL A 273 -17.01 -26.50 3.87
CA VAL A 273 -17.53 -25.12 3.73
C VAL A 273 -17.92 -24.79 2.29
N PHE A 274 -17.23 -25.37 1.29
CA PHE A 274 -17.63 -25.22 -0.10
C PHE A 274 -18.91 -25.98 -0.43
N GLU A 275 -19.07 -27.20 0.11
CA GLU A 275 -20.27 -28.02 -0.04
C GLU A 275 -21.48 -27.38 0.66
N GLU A 276 -21.29 -26.84 1.88
CA GLU A 276 -22.31 -26.05 2.58
C GLU A 276 -22.79 -24.90 1.69
N CYS A 277 -21.87 -24.09 1.15
CA CYS A 277 -22.21 -22.96 0.28
C CYS A 277 -22.92 -23.38 -1.02
N ALA A 278 -22.48 -24.47 -1.66
CA ALA A 278 -23.11 -24.98 -2.88
C ALA A 278 -24.52 -25.52 -2.62
N ALA A 279 -24.79 -26.05 -1.42
CA ALA A 279 -26.10 -26.56 -1.03
C ALA A 279 -27.10 -25.47 -0.63
N LEU A 280 -26.66 -24.23 -0.40
CA LEU A 280 -27.54 -23.12 0.02
C LEU A 280 -28.60 -22.77 -1.03
N ASP A 281 -28.25 -22.82 -2.32
CA ASP A 281 -29.13 -22.38 -3.41
C ASP A 281 -28.66 -22.95 -4.76
N ALA A 282 -29.62 -23.36 -5.61
CA ALA A 282 -29.33 -23.92 -6.94
C ALA A 282 -28.61 -22.94 -7.90
N ARG A 283 -28.63 -21.63 -7.58
CA ARG A 283 -27.86 -20.60 -8.30
C ARG A 283 -26.36 -20.68 -8.04
N VAL A 284 -25.91 -21.36 -6.97
CA VAL A 284 -24.50 -21.50 -6.62
C VAL A 284 -23.88 -22.68 -7.38
N ARG A 285 -22.84 -22.40 -8.17
CA ARG A 285 -22.07 -23.39 -8.92
C ARG A 285 -20.63 -23.37 -8.44
N LEU A 286 -20.21 -24.45 -7.79
CA LEU A 286 -18.84 -24.65 -7.34
C LEU A 286 -17.93 -25.05 -8.52
N ILE A 287 -16.82 -24.35 -8.68
CA ILE A 287 -15.76 -24.64 -9.65
C ILE A 287 -14.47 -24.87 -8.86
N ARG A 288 -13.81 -26.01 -9.08
CA ARG A 288 -12.56 -26.35 -8.39
C ARG A 288 -11.37 -26.20 -9.32
N GLN A 289 -10.37 -25.43 -8.90
CA GLN A 289 -9.11 -25.36 -9.61
C GLN A 289 -8.16 -26.48 -9.19
N PRO A 290 -7.36 -27.02 -10.12
CA PRO A 290 -6.39 -28.07 -9.80
C PRO A 290 -5.16 -27.53 -9.07
N VAL A 291 -4.82 -26.25 -9.26
CA VAL A 291 -3.64 -25.60 -8.70
C VAL A 291 -4.00 -24.18 -8.31
N ASN A 292 -3.44 -23.68 -7.20
CA ASN A 292 -3.64 -22.32 -6.74
C ASN A 292 -3.07 -21.31 -7.77
N GLY A 293 -3.97 -20.57 -8.41
CA GLY A 293 -3.67 -19.51 -9.37
C GLY A 293 -3.85 -18.10 -8.83
N GLY A 294 -4.34 -17.95 -7.60
CA GLY A 294 -4.68 -16.67 -7.01
C GLY A 294 -5.99 -16.10 -7.53
N SER A 295 -6.42 -15.02 -6.89
CA SER A 295 -7.76 -14.44 -7.05
C SER A 295 -8.14 -14.10 -8.50
N TYR A 296 -7.21 -13.58 -9.30
CA TYR A 296 -7.52 -13.16 -10.67
C TYR A 296 -7.55 -14.30 -11.68
N LEU A 297 -6.73 -15.35 -11.51
CA LEU A 297 -6.85 -16.54 -12.34
C LEU A 297 -8.15 -17.30 -12.02
N ALA A 298 -8.53 -17.36 -10.74
CA ALA A 298 -9.83 -17.87 -10.31
C ALA A 298 -10.99 -17.08 -10.92
N ARG A 299 -10.93 -15.74 -10.91
CA ARG A 299 -11.91 -14.89 -11.58
C ARG A 299 -11.97 -15.14 -13.09
N ASN A 300 -10.82 -15.22 -13.76
CA ASN A 300 -10.76 -15.48 -15.20
C ASN A 300 -11.33 -16.86 -15.57
N THR A 301 -11.11 -17.87 -14.73
CA THR A 301 -11.73 -19.19 -14.89
C THR A 301 -13.26 -19.08 -14.84
N ALA A 302 -13.80 -18.40 -13.82
CA ALA A 302 -15.24 -18.18 -13.71
C ALA A 302 -15.79 -17.35 -14.89
N LEU A 303 -15.06 -16.35 -15.38
CA LEU A 303 -15.46 -15.58 -16.58
C LEU A 303 -15.66 -16.48 -17.80
N GLY A 304 -14.86 -17.54 -17.94
CA GLY A 304 -15.05 -18.54 -19.00
C GLY A 304 -16.34 -19.37 -18.86
N HIS A 305 -16.89 -19.48 -17.65
CA HIS A 305 -18.13 -20.20 -17.35
C HIS A 305 -19.36 -19.30 -17.18
N ALA A 306 -19.17 -17.98 -17.15
CA ALA A 306 -20.21 -16.99 -17.00
C ALA A 306 -21.23 -17.09 -18.14
N ARG A 307 -22.50 -16.81 -17.83
CA ARG A 307 -23.64 -16.77 -18.76
C ARG A 307 -24.35 -15.42 -18.75
N GLY A 308 -24.20 -14.64 -17.68
CA GLY A 308 -24.76 -13.30 -17.55
C GLY A 308 -24.22 -12.33 -18.60
N SER A 309 -25.07 -11.39 -19.02
CA SER A 309 -24.65 -10.26 -19.87
C SER A 309 -23.91 -9.19 -19.04
N LEU A 310 -24.10 -9.21 -17.73
CA LEU A 310 -23.34 -8.44 -16.76
C LEU A 310 -22.60 -9.40 -15.83
N VAL A 311 -21.38 -9.02 -15.46
CA VAL A 311 -20.56 -9.78 -14.52
C VAL A 311 -20.07 -8.87 -13.41
N THR A 312 -20.16 -9.33 -12.16
CA THR A 312 -19.55 -8.66 -11.02
C THR A 312 -18.70 -9.62 -10.20
N THR A 313 -17.87 -9.07 -9.34
CA THR A 313 -17.08 -9.83 -8.37
C THR A 313 -17.68 -9.69 -6.97
N GLN A 314 -17.29 -10.59 -6.08
CA GLN A 314 -17.49 -10.49 -4.65
C GLN A 314 -16.33 -11.22 -3.98
N ASP A 315 -15.69 -10.60 -3.00
CA ASP A 315 -14.66 -11.28 -2.21
C ASP A 315 -15.32 -12.24 -1.21
N ALA A 316 -14.65 -13.38 -0.99
CA ALA A 316 -15.20 -14.49 -0.22
C ALA A 316 -15.48 -14.17 1.26
N ASP A 317 -14.96 -13.07 1.80
CA ASP A 317 -15.09 -12.67 3.20
C ASP A 317 -15.84 -11.36 3.42
N ASP A 318 -16.35 -10.76 2.34
CA ASP A 318 -17.11 -9.51 2.35
C ASP A 318 -18.63 -9.74 2.43
N TRP A 319 -19.37 -8.74 2.91
CA TRP A 319 -20.82 -8.74 2.93
C TRP A 319 -21.40 -7.73 1.94
N SER A 320 -22.41 -8.12 1.18
CA SER A 320 -23.11 -7.23 0.23
C SER A 320 -24.48 -6.82 0.73
N HIS A 321 -24.79 -5.52 0.63
CA HIS A 321 -26.14 -5.02 0.89
C HIS A 321 -27.12 -5.59 -0.15
N PRO A 322 -28.35 -6.00 0.21
CA PRO A 322 -29.32 -6.61 -0.72
C PRO A 322 -29.60 -5.81 -1.99
N GLU A 323 -29.56 -4.49 -1.90
CA GLU A 323 -29.82 -3.59 -3.03
C GLU A 323 -28.62 -3.38 -3.97
N ARG A 324 -27.44 -3.96 -3.68
CA ARG A 324 -26.19 -3.66 -4.39
C ARG A 324 -26.31 -3.86 -5.89
N ILE A 325 -26.66 -5.07 -6.33
CA ILE A 325 -26.71 -5.39 -7.75
C ILE A 325 -27.81 -4.59 -8.45
N ALA A 326 -28.99 -4.45 -7.83
CA ALA A 326 -30.10 -3.70 -8.42
C ALA A 326 -29.73 -2.23 -8.69
N GLU A 327 -29.10 -1.56 -7.71
CA GLU A 327 -28.65 -0.17 -7.85
C GLU A 327 -27.59 0.00 -8.95
N GLN A 328 -26.65 -0.93 -9.03
CA GLN A 328 -25.59 -0.90 -10.05
C GLN A 328 -26.11 -1.20 -11.47
N VAL A 329 -27.04 -2.15 -11.60
CA VAL A 329 -27.71 -2.46 -12.87
C VAL A 329 -28.54 -1.27 -13.34
N ALA A 330 -29.30 -0.64 -12.45
CA ALA A 330 -30.08 0.55 -12.76
C ALA A 330 -29.19 1.70 -13.25
N LEU A 331 -28.08 1.97 -12.56
CA LEU A 331 -27.14 3.01 -12.97
C LEU A 331 -26.51 2.71 -14.35
N LEU A 332 -26.16 1.46 -14.64
CA LEU A 332 -25.69 1.09 -15.97
C LEU A 332 -26.78 1.20 -17.05
N ALA A 333 -28.05 1.00 -16.72
CA ALA A 333 -29.13 1.21 -17.68
C ALA A 333 -29.29 2.69 -18.05
N GLU A 334 -29.06 3.60 -17.10
CA GLU A 334 -29.06 5.05 -17.32
C GLU A 334 -27.83 5.56 -18.10
N HIS A 335 -26.72 4.81 -18.03
CA HIS A 335 -25.45 5.12 -18.70
C HIS A 335 -25.06 4.02 -19.70
N PRO A 336 -25.71 3.96 -20.87
CA PRO A 336 -25.42 2.93 -21.88
C PRO A 336 -23.98 2.97 -22.40
N GLU A 337 -23.33 4.13 -22.38
CA GLU A 337 -21.92 4.33 -22.74
C GLU A 337 -20.94 3.76 -21.69
N ALA A 338 -21.37 3.63 -20.44
CA ALA A 338 -20.54 3.16 -19.35
C ALA A 338 -20.15 1.70 -19.52
N ALA A 339 -18.84 1.43 -19.40
CA ALA A 339 -18.30 0.08 -19.48
C ALA A 339 -18.63 -0.76 -18.24
N ALA A 340 -18.64 -0.11 -17.07
CA ALA A 340 -18.86 -0.74 -15.78
C ALA A 340 -19.41 0.23 -14.75
N SER A 341 -19.87 -0.32 -13.63
CA SER A 341 -20.19 0.42 -12.42
C SER A 341 -19.51 -0.18 -11.19
N ARG A 342 -19.42 0.59 -10.10
CA ARG A 342 -19.00 0.11 -8.77
C ARG A 342 -19.76 0.83 -7.67
N SER A 343 -19.69 0.33 -6.45
CA SER A 343 -20.32 0.95 -5.28
C SER A 343 -19.30 1.38 -4.22
N VAL A 344 -19.77 2.08 -3.19
CA VAL A 344 -18.99 2.31 -1.97
C VAL A 344 -19.06 1.06 -1.08
N ALA A 345 -17.98 0.79 -0.36
CA ALA A 345 -17.97 -0.11 0.78
C ALA A 345 -17.59 0.63 2.06
N ILE A 346 -18.18 0.20 3.17
CA ILE A 346 -17.67 0.48 4.52
C ILE A 346 -16.64 -0.60 4.84
N ARG A 347 -15.55 -0.23 5.49
CA ARG A 347 -14.46 -1.16 5.82
C ARG A 347 -14.37 -1.35 7.33
N CYS A 348 -14.42 -2.62 7.74
CA CYS A 348 -14.62 -3.02 9.13
C CYS A 348 -13.69 -4.17 9.51
N ARG A 349 -13.24 -4.21 10.75
CA ARG A 349 -12.68 -5.42 11.38
C ARG A 349 -13.80 -6.45 11.65
N PRO A 350 -13.49 -7.70 12.05
CA PRO A 350 -14.49 -8.72 12.37
C PRO A 350 -15.49 -8.31 13.48
N ASP A 351 -15.06 -7.43 14.39
CA ASP A 351 -15.88 -6.80 15.43
C ASP A 351 -16.70 -5.60 14.92
N LEU A 352 -16.74 -5.37 13.60
CA LEU A 352 -17.32 -4.20 12.94
C LEU A 352 -16.65 -2.84 13.24
N THR A 353 -15.52 -2.82 13.95
CA THR A 353 -14.74 -1.59 14.17
C THR A 353 -14.28 -0.98 12.83
N ARG A 354 -14.53 0.31 12.64
CA ARG A 354 -14.25 1.06 11.40
C ARG A 354 -12.96 1.87 11.44
N GLN A 355 -12.33 1.99 12.62
CA GLN A 355 -11.14 2.81 12.77
C GLN A 355 -9.87 2.17 12.19
N TRP A 356 -9.33 2.84 11.17
CA TRP A 356 -7.99 2.62 10.63
C TRP A 356 -7.31 3.99 10.44
N PHE A 357 -6.23 4.21 11.18
CA PHE A 357 -5.48 5.47 11.16
C PHE A 357 -5.15 5.94 9.74
N GLY A 358 -5.43 7.22 9.47
CA GLY A 358 -5.10 7.88 8.21
C GLY A 358 -6.10 7.62 7.08
N TYR A 359 -6.98 6.61 7.24
CA TYR A 359 -7.99 6.26 6.24
C TYR A 359 -9.40 6.59 6.70
N ARG A 360 -10.27 6.81 5.72
CA ARG A 360 -11.72 6.86 5.95
C ARG A 360 -12.29 5.44 6.08
N PRO A 361 -13.40 5.27 6.83
CA PRO A 361 -14.16 4.02 6.83
C PRO A 361 -14.71 3.65 5.46
N GLU A 362 -15.06 4.64 4.64
CA GLU A 362 -15.66 4.45 3.33
C GLU A 362 -14.65 4.59 2.20
N ARG A 363 -14.74 3.67 1.23
CA ARG A 363 -13.97 3.71 -0.01
C ARG A 363 -14.76 3.11 -1.16
N MET A 364 -14.33 3.40 -2.38
CA MET A 364 -14.86 2.71 -3.55
C MET A 364 -14.46 1.24 -3.52
N ASN A 365 -15.43 0.37 -3.79
CA ASN A 365 -15.29 -1.06 -3.67
C ASN A 365 -14.85 -1.69 -5.00
N ALA A 366 -13.58 -2.06 -5.10
CA ALA A 366 -13.05 -2.77 -6.25
C ALA A 366 -13.76 -4.12 -6.48
N SER A 367 -14.14 -4.79 -5.39
CA SER A 367 -14.84 -6.08 -5.37
C SER A 367 -16.35 -5.94 -5.61
N SER A 368 -16.81 -4.78 -6.11
CA SER A 368 -18.18 -4.57 -6.60
C SER A 368 -18.23 -4.23 -8.09
N LEU A 369 -17.09 -4.26 -8.79
CA LEU A 369 -17.03 -3.84 -10.18
C LEU A 369 -17.99 -4.70 -11.03
N LEU A 370 -19.10 -4.11 -11.48
CA LEU A 370 -20.12 -4.73 -12.34
C LEU A 370 -19.86 -4.27 -13.78
N VAL A 371 -19.42 -5.18 -14.63
CA VAL A 371 -18.94 -4.91 -15.99
C VAL A 371 -19.90 -5.50 -17.01
N ARG A 372 -20.10 -4.80 -18.13
CA ARG A 372 -20.75 -5.41 -19.31
C ARG A 372 -19.84 -6.48 -19.90
N ARG A 373 -20.35 -7.68 -20.09
CA ARG A 373 -19.55 -8.80 -20.62
C ARG A 373 -18.95 -8.48 -21.99
N GLU A 374 -19.73 -7.85 -22.87
CA GLU A 374 -19.26 -7.43 -24.21
C GLU A 374 -18.04 -6.50 -24.16
N VAL A 375 -17.86 -5.74 -23.06
CA VAL A 375 -16.68 -4.89 -22.89
C VAL A 375 -15.48 -5.74 -22.53
N LEU A 376 -15.61 -6.71 -21.62
CA LEU A 376 -14.54 -7.69 -21.36
C LEU A 376 -14.20 -8.50 -22.62
N ASP A 377 -15.20 -8.72 -23.49
CA ASP A 377 -15.02 -9.38 -24.77
C ASP A 377 -14.16 -8.57 -25.75
N ARG A 378 -14.10 -7.25 -25.57
CA ARG A 378 -13.31 -6.32 -26.39
C ARG A 378 -11.99 -5.90 -25.74
N THR A 379 -11.94 -5.81 -24.42
CA THR A 379 -10.76 -5.27 -23.69
C THR A 379 -9.85 -6.37 -23.16
N GLY A 380 -10.37 -7.58 -22.98
CA GLY A 380 -9.71 -8.69 -22.29
C GLY A 380 -10.10 -8.76 -20.80
N PRO A 381 -9.88 -9.91 -20.16
CA PRO A 381 -10.28 -10.15 -18.77
C PRO A 381 -9.32 -9.45 -17.78
N PHE A 382 -9.32 -9.85 -16.50
CA PHE A 382 -8.30 -9.40 -15.56
C PHE A 382 -6.91 -9.88 -16.00
N ASP A 383 -5.86 -9.11 -15.72
CA ASP A 383 -4.49 -9.63 -15.82
C ASP A 383 -4.34 -10.85 -14.89
N SER A 384 -3.74 -11.93 -15.40
CA SER A 384 -3.55 -13.17 -14.66
C SER A 384 -2.31 -13.04 -13.77
N ILE A 385 -2.51 -12.33 -12.66
CA ILE A 385 -1.52 -12.05 -11.61
C ILE A 385 -2.13 -12.33 -10.23
N ARG A 386 -1.32 -12.39 -9.17
CA ARG A 386 -1.80 -12.69 -7.82
C ARG A 386 -2.55 -11.54 -7.15
N LYS A 387 -2.18 -10.29 -7.45
CA LYS A 387 -2.68 -9.12 -6.72
C LYS A 387 -2.76 -7.87 -7.62
N GLY A 388 -3.77 -7.02 -7.43
CA GLY A 388 -3.86 -5.66 -8.02
C GLY A 388 -4.51 -5.52 -9.39
N ALA A 389 -4.88 -6.60 -10.08
CA ALA A 389 -5.49 -6.52 -11.42
C ALA A 389 -6.91 -5.90 -11.42
N ASP A 390 -7.57 -5.76 -10.28
CA ASP A 390 -8.81 -5.01 -10.13
C ASP A 390 -8.63 -3.52 -10.43
N SER A 391 -7.53 -2.94 -9.95
CA SER A 391 -7.15 -1.55 -10.14
C SER A 391 -6.77 -1.29 -11.59
N GLU A 392 -6.00 -2.20 -12.19
CA GLU A 392 -5.66 -2.16 -13.62
C GLU A 392 -6.92 -2.23 -14.48
N LEU A 393 -7.78 -3.23 -14.28
CA LEU A 393 -8.99 -3.40 -15.09
C LEU A 393 -9.91 -2.19 -14.96
N HIS A 394 -10.08 -1.65 -13.75
CA HIS A 394 -10.86 -0.44 -13.52
C HIS A 394 -10.33 0.76 -14.32
N GLU A 395 -9.02 1.01 -14.31
CA GLU A 395 -8.40 2.09 -15.10
C GLU A 395 -8.50 1.82 -16.61
N ARG A 396 -8.35 0.57 -17.05
CA ARG A 396 -8.52 0.19 -18.46
C ARG A 396 -9.95 0.39 -18.96
N LEU A 397 -10.96 0.02 -18.18
CA LEU A 397 -12.36 0.21 -18.56
C LEU A 397 -12.73 1.69 -18.72
N ARG A 398 -12.06 2.59 -17.96
CA ARG A 398 -12.26 4.03 -18.12
C ARG A 398 -11.84 4.56 -19.49
N LEU A 399 -10.86 3.94 -20.14
CA LEU A 399 -10.40 4.34 -21.48
C LEU A 399 -11.42 3.98 -22.58
N VAL A 400 -12.34 3.04 -22.32
CA VAL A 400 -13.23 2.47 -23.35
C VAL A 400 -14.66 2.98 -23.26
N GLY A 401 -15.17 3.18 -22.05
CA GLY A 401 -16.53 3.68 -21.83
C GLY A 401 -16.74 4.39 -20.50
N GLY A 402 -15.71 4.56 -19.67
CA GLY A 402 -15.88 5.10 -18.32
C GLY A 402 -16.38 4.05 -17.32
N VAL A 403 -16.30 4.41 -16.03
CA VAL A 403 -16.85 3.63 -14.92
C VAL A 403 -17.69 4.57 -14.06
N VAL A 404 -18.95 4.22 -13.84
CA VAL A 404 -19.91 5.02 -13.06
C VAL A 404 -20.01 4.50 -11.62
N ASP A 405 -20.09 5.41 -10.64
CA ASP A 405 -20.02 5.04 -9.23
C ASP A 405 -21.37 5.24 -8.53
N VAL A 406 -21.94 4.17 -7.97
CA VAL A 406 -23.06 4.26 -7.02
C VAL A 406 -22.52 4.75 -5.68
N VAL A 407 -22.79 6.01 -5.34
CA VAL A 407 -22.29 6.64 -4.11
C VAL A 407 -23.13 6.26 -2.88
N LYS A 408 -23.36 4.95 -2.69
CA LYS A 408 -24.06 4.35 -1.54
C LYS A 408 -23.22 3.21 -0.96
N PRO A 409 -23.16 3.04 0.39
CA PRO A 409 -22.41 1.97 1.03
C PRO A 409 -23.13 0.62 0.84
N LEU A 410 -22.94 -0.01 -0.32
CA LEU A 410 -23.63 -1.24 -0.71
C LEU A 410 -22.83 -2.50 -0.40
N ALA A 411 -21.75 -2.37 0.36
CA ALA A 411 -20.96 -3.49 0.87
C ALA A 411 -20.30 -3.14 2.20
N VAL A 412 -20.02 -4.17 2.99
CA VAL A 412 -19.13 -4.10 4.15
C VAL A 412 -17.94 -5.02 3.85
N THR A 413 -16.74 -4.45 3.81
CA THR A 413 -15.50 -5.15 3.48
C THR A 413 -14.76 -5.56 4.75
N ARG A 414 -14.31 -6.80 4.84
CA ARG A 414 -13.66 -7.35 6.04
C ARG A 414 -12.17 -7.02 6.08
N LEU A 415 -11.72 -6.53 7.23
CA LEU A 415 -10.31 -6.30 7.57
C LEU A 415 -9.80 -7.39 8.49
N ALA A 416 -9.49 -8.56 7.93
CA ALA A 416 -8.89 -9.65 8.68
C ALA A 416 -7.36 -9.45 8.88
N GLY A 417 -6.80 -10.15 9.88
CA GLY A 417 -5.35 -10.39 9.94
C GLY A 417 -4.93 -11.28 8.77
N GLY A 418 -3.78 -11.00 8.15
CA GLY A 418 -3.27 -11.81 7.02
C GLY A 418 -3.90 -11.55 5.64
N SER A 419 -4.75 -10.53 5.47
CA SER A 419 -5.29 -10.20 4.15
C SER A 419 -4.21 -9.81 3.14
N LEU A 420 -4.42 -10.14 1.86
CA LEU A 420 -3.44 -9.94 0.78
C LEU A 420 -2.92 -8.50 0.66
N SER A 421 -3.74 -7.51 1.03
CA SER A 421 -3.41 -6.09 0.96
C SER A 421 -2.80 -5.52 2.24
N ARG A 422 -2.96 -6.17 3.41
CA ARG A 422 -2.56 -5.57 4.68
C ARG A 422 -1.06 -5.34 4.81
N ALA A 423 -0.25 -6.22 4.22
CA ALA A 423 1.20 -6.06 4.15
C ALA A 423 1.65 -5.03 3.10
N ASP A 424 0.76 -4.64 2.19
CA ASP A 424 1.14 -3.88 1.00
C ASP A 424 0.88 -2.36 1.15
N PHE A 425 0.16 -1.95 2.19
CA PHE A 425 -0.25 -0.56 2.41
C PHE A 425 -0.22 -0.17 3.89
N SER A 426 0.36 1.00 4.17
CA SER A 426 0.10 1.75 5.41
C SER A 426 -0.06 3.23 5.06
N TRP A 427 -0.51 4.04 6.03
CA TRP A 427 -0.68 5.46 5.74
C TRP A 427 0.65 6.09 5.29
N GLY A 428 0.64 6.71 4.11
CA GLY A 428 1.83 7.31 3.49
C GLY A 428 2.80 6.34 2.80
N TRP A 429 2.56 5.03 2.80
CA TRP A 429 3.47 4.03 2.20
C TRP A 429 2.75 2.95 1.39
N HIS A 430 3.31 2.62 0.22
CA HIS A 430 2.91 1.50 -0.62
C HIS A 430 4.10 0.59 -0.84
N HIS A 431 3.85 -0.72 -0.84
CA HIS A 431 4.87 -1.73 -1.14
C HIS A 431 5.48 -1.51 -2.54
N PRO A 432 6.80 -1.69 -2.74
CA PRO A 432 7.47 -1.50 -4.03
C PRO A 432 6.79 -2.21 -5.21
N ASP A 433 6.39 -3.48 -5.04
CA ASP A 433 5.66 -4.23 -6.07
C ASP A 433 4.35 -3.55 -6.51
N ARG A 434 3.66 -2.87 -5.59
CA ARG A 434 2.44 -2.10 -5.91
C ARG A 434 2.77 -0.89 -6.77
N VAL A 435 3.87 -0.22 -6.47
CA VAL A 435 4.33 0.94 -7.22
C VAL A 435 4.77 0.49 -8.61
N LEU A 436 5.64 -0.52 -8.70
CA LEU A 436 6.11 -1.07 -9.98
C LEU A 436 4.94 -1.50 -10.86
N PHE A 437 4.00 -2.30 -10.32
CA PHE A 437 2.83 -2.73 -11.07
C PHE A 437 1.99 -1.54 -11.55
N ARG A 438 1.69 -0.59 -10.65
CA ARG A 438 0.92 0.63 -10.98
C ARG A 438 1.59 1.47 -12.05
N SER A 439 2.88 1.76 -11.90
CA SER A 439 3.63 2.54 -12.87
C SER A 439 3.64 1.84 -14.24
N SER A 440 3.80 0.51 -14.25
CA SER A 440 3.86 -0.28 -15.48
C SER A 440 2.54 -0.27 -16.26
N PHE A 441 1.41 -0.55 -15.61
CA PHE A 441 0.13 -0.53 -16.34
C PHE A 441 -0.33 0.89 -16.69
N ARG A 442 0.01 1.91 -15.89
CA ARG A 442 -0.32 3.31 -16.21
C ARG A 442 0.50 3.88 -17.36
N ASP A 443 1.77 3.49 -17.48
CA ASP A 443 2.57 3.79 -18.68
C ASP A 443 1.88 3.22 -19.93
N TRP A 444 1.43 1.98 -19.86
CA TRP A 444 0.67 1.36 -20.94
C TRP A 444 -0.67 2.08 -21.23
N HIS A 445 -1.45 2.40 -20.20
CA HIS A 445 -2.72 3.14 -20.37
C HIS A 445 -2.51 4.52 -20.98
N ARG A 446 -1.43 5.23 -20.63
CA ARG A 446 -1.03 6.48 -21.27
C ARG A 446 -0.79 6.27 -22.77
N ARG A 447 0.01 5.25 -23.13
CA ARG A 447 0.31 4.92 -24.53
C ARG A 447 -0.93 4.50 -25.33
N LEU A 448 -1.89 3.80 -24.71
CA LEU A 448 -3.20 3.55 -25.32
C LEU A 448 -3.97 4.85 -25.60
N ALA A 449 -3.98 5.78 -24.65
CA ALA A 449 -4.67 7.07 -24.81
C ALA A 449 -4.00 7.96 -25.87
N GLU A 450 -2.68 7.83 -26.05
CA GLU A 450 -1.89 8.54 -27.05
C GLU A 450 -1.93 7.88 -28.45
N GLY A 451 -2.56 6.71 -28.58
CA GLY A 451 -2.64 5.95 -29.84
C GLY A 451 -1.36 5.23 -30.23
N GLU A 452 -0.38 5.13 -29.32
CA GLU A 452 0.85 4.36 -29.51
C GLU A 452 0.63 2.84 -29.38
N ASP A 453 -0.45 2.43 -28.70
CA ASP A 453 -0.89 1.04 -28.57
C ASP A 453 -2.39 0.91 -28.94
N SER A 454 -2.87 -0.33 -29.14
CA SER A 454 -4.29 -0.64 -29.43
C SER A 454 -4.81 -1.79 -28.56
N LEU A 455 -6.11 -1.84 -28.28
CA LEU A 455 -6.79 -2.99 -27.65
C LEU A 455 -7.11 -4.07 -28.71
N PRO A 456 -7.25 -5.40 -28.40
CA PRO A 456 -7.17 -6.09 -27.10
C PRO A 456 -5.78 -6.69 -26.80
N LEU A 457 -5.20 -6.40 -25.62
CA LEU A 457 -3.80 -6.79 -25.33
C LEU A 457 -3.61 -7.90 -24.29
N LEU A 458 -4.62 -8.25 -23.49
CA LEU A 458 -4.48 -9.30 -22.45
C LEU A 458 -4.98 -10.68 -22.89
N ARG A 459 -5.17 -10.89 -24.20
CA ARG A 459 -5.47 -12.20 -24.78
C ARG A 459 -4.17 -12.73 -25.40
N GLU A 460 -3.90 -14.02 -25.26
CA GLU A 460 -2.80 -14.71 -25.96
C GLU A 460 -1.37 -14.48 -25.41
N GLY A 461 -1.22 -14.37 -24.09
CA GLY A 461 0.04 -14.73 -23.40
C GLY A 461 1.18 -13.68 -23.39
N ARG A 462 1.06 -12.55 -24.09
CA ARG A 462 2.08 -11.47 -24.03
C ARG A 462 1.55 -10.24 -23.31
N ARG A 463 2.08 -9.95 -22.11
CA ARG A 463 1.71 -8.75 -21.34
C ARG A 463 2.30 -7.48 -21.99
N PRO A 464 1.54 -6.37 -22.09
CA PRO A 464 2.01 -5.12 -22.71
C PRO A 464 2.88 -4.25 -21.77
N TYR A 465 3.04 -4.65 -20.52
CA TYR A 465 3.80 -3.97 -19.49
C TYR A 465 4.49 -4.97 -18.55
N ALA A 466 5.49 -4.50 -17.81
CA ALA A 466 6.21 -5.31 -16.82
C ALA A 466 5.35 -5.59 -15.58
N VAL A 467 5.54 -6.75 -14.96
CA VAL A 467 4.86 -7.14 -13.73
C VAL A 467 5.87 -7.57 -12.67
N PRO A 468 5.67 -7.23 -11.38
CA PRO A 468 6.55 -7.71 -10.32
C PRO A 468 6.62 -9.24 -10.29
N ARG A 469 7.80 -9.80 -10.05
CA ARG A 469 8.02 -11.26 -10.00
C ARG A 469 7.14 -11.93 -8.97
N SER A 470 6.97 -11.30 -7.81
CA SER A 470 6.08 -11.76 -6.73
C SER A 470 4.62 -11.91 -7.15
N PHE A 471 4.17 -11.15 -8.16
CA PHE A 471 2.78 -11.18 -8.64
C PHE A 471 2.53 -12.29 -9.65
N VAL A 472 3.58 -12.82 -10.29
CA VAL A 472 3.48 -13.94 -11.25
C VAL A 472 4.10 -15.24 -10.75
N ARG A 473 4.82 -15.21 -9.62
CA ARG A 473 5.48 -16.38 -9.04
C ARG A 473 4.49 -17.52 -8.78
N ALA A 474 4.89 -18.73 -9.17
CA ALA A 474 4.12 -19.95 -8.96
C ALA A 474 2.69 -19.89 -9.51
N LEU A 475 2.45 -19.10 -10.57
CA LEU A 475 1.23 -19.19 -11.36
C LEU A 475 1.37 -20.34 -12.38
N PRO A 476 0.27 -21.03 -12.73
CA PRO A 476 0.26 -21.96 -13.85
C PRO A 476 0.75 -21.28 -15.13
N GLY A 477 1.75 -21.86 -15.79
CA GLY A 477 2.34 -21.30 -17.01
C GLY A 477 3.18 -20.04 -16.80
N ALA A 478 3.59 -19.71 -15.57
CA ALA A 478 4.66 -18.75 -15.34
C ALA A 478 5.93 -19.19 -16.10
N ASP A 479 6.66 -18.23 -16.65
CA ASP A 479 7.94 -18.46 -17.35
C ASP A 479 8.94 -19.24 -16.46
N GLU A 480 10.03 -19.72 -17.07
CA GLU A 480 11.16 -20.34 -16.35
C GLU A 480 11.53 -19.60 -15.06
N ALA A 481 12.07 -20.35 -14.09
CA ALA A 481 12.46 -19.80 -12.79
C ALA A 481 13.27 -18.49 -12.98
N PRO A 482 12.86 -17.38 -12.32
CA PRO A 482 13.44 -16.08 -12.59
C PRO A 482 14.93 -16.11 -12.28
N ARG A 483 15.73 -15.45 -13.12
CA ARG A 483 17.17 -15.32 -12.88
C ARG A 483 17.41 -14.66 -11.52
N THR A 484 18.20 -15.33 -10.69
CA THR A 484 18.60 -14.87 -9.36
C THR A 484 20.05 -14.38 -9.31
N ALA A 485 20.83 -14.54 -10.38
CA ALA A 485 22.23 -14.14 -10.44
C ALA A 485 22.51 -13.23 -11.64
N TYR A 486 23.10 -12.06 -11.36
CA TYR A 486 23.43 -11.04 -12.36
C TYR A 486 24.91 -10.63 -12.27
N PRO A 487 25.57 -10.38 -13.41
CA PRO A 487 26.91 -9.78 -13.41
C PRO A 487 26.87 -8.36 -12.83
N LEU A 488 25.82 -7.60 -13.14
CA LEU A 488 25.61 -6.23 -12.69
C LEU A 488 24.17 -6.03 -12.25
N VAL A 489 23.99 -5.54 -11.02
CA VAL A 489 22.73 -5.00 -10.51
C VAL A 489 22.94 -3.52 -10.25
N LEU A 490 22.04 -2.69 -10.79
CA LEU A 490 21.98 -1.27 -10.49
C LEU A 490 20.97 -1.03 -9.37
N LEU A 491 21.36 -0.30 -8.33
CA LEU A 491 20.45 0.31 -7.36
C LEU A 491 20.23 1.77 -7.76
N ALA A 492 19.02 2.11 -8.16
CA ALA A 492 18.68 3.43 -8.68
C ALA A 492 17.34 3.95 -8.15
N ASP A 493 17.19 5.28 -8.19
CA ASP A 493 15.90 5.92 -7.94
C ASP A 493 14.94 5.59 -9.09
N ALA A 494 13.84 4.90 -8.79
CA ALA A 494 12.87 4.41 -9.74
C ALA A 494 12.24 5.51 -10.58
N ALA A 495 12.09 6.71 -10.00
CA ALA A 495 11.47 7.85 -10.64
C ALA A 495 12.40 8.60 -11.60
N ASP A 496 13.69 8.32 -11.56
CA ASP A 496 14.69 9.06 -12.32
C ASP A 496 15.30 8.18 -13.41
N PRO A 497 15.39 8.66 -14.66
CA PRO A 497 16.17 7.99 -15.67
C PRO A 497 17.67 8.06 -15.31
N LEU A 498 18.44 7.07 -15.77
CA LEU A 498 19.87 7.07 -15.52
C LEU A 498 20.56 8.30 -16.13
N PRO A 499 21.48 8.98 -15.41
CA PRO A 499 22.10 10.20 -15.91
C PRO A 499 23.01 9.95 -17.12
N ALA A 500 22.55 10.31 -18.32
CA ALA A 500 23.37 10.24 -19.54
C ALA A 500 24.67 11.04 -19.44
N ALA A 501 24.66 12.16 -18.70
CA ALA A 501 25.84 13.00 -18.46
C ALA A 501 26.96 12.28 -17.69
N ALA A 502 26.64 11.19 -16.96
CA ALA A 502 27.61 10.32 -16.30
C ALA A 502 28.27 9.30 -17.27
N GLY A 503 27.93 9.34 -18.56
CA GLY A 503 28.30 8.30 -19.51
C GLY A 503 27.57 6.97 -19.27
N VAL A 504 26.54 6.98 -18.40
CA VAL A 504 25.76 5.80 -18.01
C VAL A 504 24.33 6.01 -18.48
N THR A 505 23.93 5.30 -19.53
CA THR A 505 22.52 5.20 -19.94
C THR A 505 22.04 3.77 -19.75
N LEU A 506 20.73 3.60 -19.58
CA LEU A 506 20.13 2.26 -19.56
C LEU A 506 20.45 1.53 -20.87
N GLU A 507 20.42 2.23 -22.00
CA GLU A 507 20.80 1.72 -23.31
C GLU A 507 22.26 1.24 -23.34
N ALA A 508 23.22 2.06 -22.89
CA ALA A 508 24.65 1.73 -22.90
C ALA A 508 25.00 0.56 -21.96
N LEU A 509 24.33 0.49 -20.80
CA LEU A 509 24.49 -0.64 -19.87
C LEU A 509 23.81 -1.91 -20.36
N ALA A 510 22.75 -1.79 -21.17
CA ALA A 510 22.09 -2.93 -21.78
C ALA A 510 22.81 -3.45 -23.04
N THR A 511 23.59 -2.61 -23.72
CA THR A 511 24.37 -3.04 -24.90
C THR A 511 25.57 -3.89 -24.50
N GLY A 512 25.59 -5.16 -24.93
CA GLY A 512 26.71 -6.09 -24.73
C GLY A 512 26.66 -6.93 -23.45
N GLN A 513 25.75 -6.65 -22.52
CA GLN A 513 25.52 -7.47 -21.32
C GLN A 513 24.39 -8.48 -21.59
N GLU A 514 24.56 -9.76 -21.22
CA GLU A 514 23.54 -10.80 -21.48
C GLU A 514 22.21 -10.61 -20.72
N ARG A 515 22.15 -9.73 -19.69
CA ARG A 515 20.95 -9.06 -19.11
C ARG A 515 21.31 -8.26 -17.85
N LEU A 516 21.00 -6.96 -17.85
CA LEU A 516 21.12 -6.04 -16.71
C LEU A 516 19.91 -6.16 -15.77
N ALA A 517 20.12 -6.01 -14.46
CA ALA A 517 19.01 -5.84 -13.52
C ALA A 517 19.05 -4.50 -12.81
N VAL A 518 17.87 -3.94 -12.54
CA VAL A 518 17.69 -2.69 -11.82
C VAL A 518 16.80 -2.95 -10.60
N LEU A 519 17.37 -2.77 -9.41
CA LEU A 519 16.64 -2.68 -8.17
C LEU A 519 16.14 -1.23 -8.02
N ALA A 520 14.88 -1.02 -8.39
CA ALA A 520 14.25 0.29 -8.44
C ALA A 520 13.71 0.67 -7.05
N ARG A 521 14.19 1.79 -6.48
CA ARG A 521 13.79 2.28 -5.15
C ARG A 521 13.50 3.77 -5.16
N GLU A 522 12.92 4.31 -4.10
CA GLU A 522 12.85 5.76 -3.92
C GLU A 522 14.09 6.24 -3.15
N ASP A 523 14.77 7.28 -3.64
CA ASP A 523 15.77 8.00 -2.85
C ASP A 523 15.08 8.94 -1.85
N LEU A 524 14.91 8.47 -0.62
CA LEU A 524 14.22 9.21 0.45
C LEU A 524 14.98 10.46 0.92
N THR A 525 16.28 10.59 0.62
CA THR A 525 17.06 11.80 0.95
C THR A 525 16.59 13.02 0.15
N ARG A 526 15.91 12.79 -0.97
CA ARG A 526 15.26 13.84 -1.79
C ARG A 526 14.00 14.39 -1.15
N ALA A 527 13.44 13.70 -0.15
CA ALA A 527 12.27 14.09 0.63
C ALA A 527 11.10 14.56 -0.25
N ARG A 528 10.72 13.75 -1.24
CA ARG A 528 9.51 13.98 -2.04
C ARG A 528 8.28 13.92 -1.12
N ALA A 529 7.28 14.76 -1.35
CA ALA A 529 6.04 14.68 -0.56
C ALA A 529 5.28 13.39 -0.90
N GLU A 530 5.29 12.99 -2.16
CA GLU A 530 4.58 11.83 -2.69
C GLU A 530 5.54 10.80 -3.29
N GLN A 531 5.11 9.55 -3.31
CA GLN A 531 5.83 8.46 -3.95
C GLN A 531 5.60 8.51 -5.46
N ALA A 532 6.66 8.77 -6.22
CA ALA A 532 6.61 8.90 -7.67
C ALA A 532 6.44 7.55 -8.39
N ASP A 533 5.88 7.60 -9.60
CA ASP A 533 5.88 6.47 -10.52
C ASP A 533 7.27 6.25 -11.12
N HIS A 534 7.52 5.04 -11.63
CA HIS A 534 8.79 4.71 -12.27
C HIS A 534 8.97 5.45 -13.60
N ALA A 535 10.21 5.79 -13.94
CA ALA A 535 10.55 6.47 -15.20
C ALA A 535 10.13 5.65 -16.43
N ALA A 536 9.58 6.31 -17.45
CA ALA A 536 9.04 5.66 -18.65
C ALA A 536 10.14 4.89 -19.42
N GLU A 537 11.37 5.39 -19.44
CA GLU A 537 12.52 4.75 -20.07
C GLU A 537 12.88 3.42 -19.41
N LEU A 538 12.79 3.36 -18.08
CA LEU A 538 13.03 2.14 -17.30
C LEU A 538 11.94 1.10 -17.59
N LEU A 539 10.68 1.51 -17.58
CA LEU A 539 9.54 0.64 -17.90
C LEU A 539 9.58 0.13 -19.34
N ARG A 540 9.96 0.99 -20.30
CA ARG A 540 10.17 0.63 -21.70
C ARG A 540 11.27 -0.41 -21.86
N ALA A 541 12.42 -0.22 -21.21
CA ALA A 541 13.52 -1.18 -21.24
C ALA A 541 13.12 -2.55 -20.66
N ALA A 542 12.33 -2.55 -19.58
CA ALA A 542 11.80 -3.77 -18.98
C ALA A 542 10.84 -4.51 -19.92
N ARG A 543 9.89 -3.79 -20.54
CA ARG A 543 8.95 -4.35 -21.53
C ARG A 543 9.67 -4.97 -22.73
N GLU A 544 10.75 -4.34 -23.18
CA GLU A 544 11.60 -4.82 -24.28
C GLU A 544 12.54 -5.95 -23.86
N SER A 545 12.41 -6.47 -22.64
CA SER A 545 13.26 -7.54 -22.07
C SER A 545 14.76 -7.20 -22.07
N ARG A 546 15.10 -5.90 -22.05
CA ARG A 546 16.48 -5.39 -21.95
C ARG A 546 16.96 -5.34 -20.49
N VAL A 547 16.03 -5.18 -19.55
CA VAL A 547 16.31 -5.03 -18.12
C VAL A 547 15.33 -5.87 -17.30
N ASP A 548 15.86 -6.56 -16.30
CA ASP A 548 15.06 -7.15 -15.23
C ASP A 548 14.78 -6.10 -14.14
N LEU A 549 13.51 -5.79 -13.88
CA LEU A 549 13.12 -4.93 -12.76
C LEU A 549 12.98 -5.78 -11.49
N LEU A 550 13.79 -5.43 -10.51
CA LEU A 550 13.83 -6.06 -9.20
C LEU A 550 13.15 -5.17 -8.17
N THR A 551 12.64 -5.83 -7.14
CA THR A 551 11.98 -5.25 -5.97
C THR A 551 12.58 -5.83 -4.69
N ASP A 552 12.31 -5.19 -3.56
CA ASP A 552 12.92 -5.56 -2.27
C ASP A 552 12.75 -7.03 -1.85
N PRO A 553 11.63 -7.72 -2.14
CA PRO A 553 11.47 -9.13 -1.80
C PRO A 553 12.23 -10.11 -2.71
N ASP A 554 12.83 -9.65 -3.82
CA ASP A 554 13.57 -10.53 -4.72
C ASP A 554 14.90 -10.97 -4.09
N ASP A 555 15.13 -12.27 -4.02
CA ASP A 555 16.41 -12.86 -3.57
C ASP A 555 17.39 -12.90 -4.75
N VAL A 556 18.37 -12.00 -4.72
CA VAL A 556 19.28 -11.77 -5.85
C VAL A 556 20.74 -11.79 -5.41
N ARG A 557 21.59 -12.41 -6.21
CA ARG A 557 23.04 -12.31 -6.15
C ARG A 557 23.57 -11.46 -7.31
N ALA A 558 24.38 -10.46 -6.98
CA ALA A 558 25.08 -9.61 -7.92
C ALA A 558 26.58 -9.87 -7.84
N ALA A 559 27.27 -10.03 -8.98
CA ALA A 559 28.73 -9.97 -8.97
C ALA A 559 29.19 -8.53 -8.64
N THR A 560 28.52 -7.52 -9.23
CA THR A 560 28.68 -6.11 -8.88
C THR A 560 27.34 -5.45 -8.61
N LEU A 561 27.20 -4.81 -7.45
CA LEU A 561 26.15 -3.84 -7.18
C LEU A 561 26.69 -2.44 -7.46
N LEU A 562 26.08 -1.73 -8.42
CA LEU A 562 26.38 -0.34 -8.72
C LEU A 562 25.31 0.56 -8.10
N VAL A 563 25.72 1.54 -7.29
CA VAL A 563 24.83 2.52 -6.67
C VAL A 563 25.23 3.90 -7.16
N LEU A 564 24.36 4.57 -7.92
CA LEU A 564 24.65 5.89 -8.49
C LEU A 564 24.25 7.03 -7.55
N GLU A 565 23.31 6.78 -6.65
CA GLU A 565 22.84 7.73 -5.66
C GLU A 565 23.12 7.19 -4.25
N PRO A 566 24.13 7.72 -3.52
CA PRO A 566 24.42 7.32 -2.14
C PRO A 566 23.22 7.41 -1.19
N GLY A 567 22.26 8.29 -1.49
CA GLY A 567 21.03 8.47 -0.72
C GLY A 567 20.19 7.19 -0.60
N LEU A 568 20.25 6.31 -1.61
CA LEU A 568 19.57 5.01 -1.60
C LEU A 568 20.11 4.05 -0.53
N LEU A 569 21.35 4.26 -0.08
CA LEU A 569 21.98 3.50 1.00
C LEU A 569 21.98 4.28 2.32
N ALA A 570 22.13 5.61 2.29
CA ALA A 570 22.18 6.42 3.51
C ALA A 570 20.83 6.46 4.25
N LEU A 571 19.71 6.47 3.52
CA LEU A 571 18.36 6.41 4.09
C LEU A 571 17.45 5.50 3.26
N PRO A 572 17.60 4.17 3.38
CA PRO A 572 16.89 3.23 2.53
C PRO A 572 15.40 3.17 2.88
N ALA A 573 14.54 3.03 1.87
CA ALA A 573 13.16 2.56 2.05
C ALA A 573 13.19 1.17 2.71
N ARG A 574 12.32 0.89 3.69
CA ARG A 574 12.31 -0.39 4.41
C ARG A 574 11.43 -1.44 3.71
N PRO A 575 11.79 -2.73 3.78
CA PRO A 575 13.00 -3.31 4.39
C PRO A 575 14.28 -3.07 3.54
N LEU A 576 15.48 -3.39 4.05
CA LEU A 576 16.69 -3.46 3.21
C LEU A 576 16.53 -4.54 2.12
N PRO A 577 17.18 -4.39 0.95
CA PRO A 577 17.02 -5.37 -0.12
C PRO A 577 17.58 -6.74 0.27
N ALA A 578 16.90 -7.82 -0.13
CA ALA A 578 17.44 -9.18 -0.05
C ALA A 578 18.50 -9.43 -1.14
N LEU A 579 19.59 -8.65 -1.12
CA LEU A 579 20.60 -8.62 -2.17
C LEU A 579 21.98 -9.01 -1.62
N ARG A 580 22.64 -9.97 -2.26
CA ARG A 580 24.04 -10.33 -1.98
C ARG A 580 24.92 -9.83 -3.10
N ALA A 581 25.94 -9.02 -2.77
CA ALA A 581 26.87 -8.50 -3.77
C ALA A 581 28.30 -8.96 -3.48
N ASP A 582 28.99 -9.52 -4.48
CA ASP A 582 30.41 -9.88 -4.33
C ASP A 582 31.30 -8.61 -4.28
N ARG A 583 30.87 -7.55 -4.97
CA ARG A 583 31.47 -6.22 -4.99
C ARG A 583 30.38 -5.14 -4.96
N VAL A 584 30.59 -4.09 -4.17
CA VAL A 584 29.73 -2.89 -4.16
C VAL A 584 30.52 -1.70 -4.66
N VAL A 585 29.96 -0.99 -5.63
CA VAL A 585 30.50 0.23 -6.22
C VAL A 585 29.51 1.35 -5.94
N VAL A 586 29.97 2.44 -5.32
CA VAL A 586 29.13 3.58 -4.96
C VAL A 586 29.70 4.84 -5.58
N ALA A 587 28.86 5.57 -6.32
CA ALA A 587 29.22 6.88 -6.85
C ALA A 587 29.31 7.90 -5.70
N ALA A 588 30.48 8.52 -5.52
CA ALA A 588 30.62 9.67 -4.65
C ALA A 588 30.09 10.91 -5.37
N VAL A 589 28.83 11.24 -5.14
CA VAL A 589 28.19 12.39 -5.77
C VAL A 589 28.41 13.63 -4.90
N PRO A 590 29.18 14.64 -5.36
CA PRO A 590 29.27 15.90 -4.65
C PRO A 590 27.90 16.60 -4.66
N PRO A 591 27.51 17.27 -3.57
CA PRO A 591 26.22 17.97 -3.53
C PRO A 591 26.20 19.09 -4.58
N GLY A 592 25.12 19.16 -5.36
CA GLY A 592 24.87 20.30 -6.25
C GLY A 592 24.57 21.59 -5.48
N PRO A 593 24.55 22.76 -6.15
CA PRO A 593 24.17 24.03 -5.53
C PRO A 593 22.78 23.96 -4.87
N GLY A 594 22.72 24.10 -3.54
CA GLY A 594 21.47 24.02 -2.77
C GLY A 594 20.98 22.60 -2.49
N GLU A 595 21.70 21.56 -2.94
CA GLU A 595 21.43 20.19 -2.53
C GLU A 595 22.04 19.87 -1.16
N PRO A 596 21.42 18.98 -0.36
CA PRO A 596 22.01 18.57 0.91
C PRO A 596 23.33 17.81 0.72
N PRO A 597 24.23 17.90 1.71
CA PRO A 597 25.35 16.98 1.79
C PRO A 597 24.81 15.54 1.80
N ARG A 598 25.45 14.67 1.03
CA ARG A 598 25.16 13.24 1.04
C ARG A 598 25.94 12.60 2.18
N ASP A 599 25.27 11.77 2.97
CA ASP A 599 25.93 11.01 4.03
C ASP A 599 26.64 9.79 3.44
N LEU A 600 27.84 10.04 2.92
CA LEU A 600 28.67 9.00 2.29
C LEU A 600 29.14 7.96 3.32
N GLU A 601 29.24 8.33 4.59
CA GLU A 601 29.62 7.40 5.67
C GLU A 601 28.49 6.41 5.94
N ALA A 602 27.25 6.88 6.14
CA ALA A 602 26.09 6.02 6.32
C ALA A 602 25.82 5.13 5.09
N ALA A 603 26.01 5.68 3.88
CA ALA A 603 25.95 4.89 2.65
C ALA A 603 27.05 3.81 2.62
N GLY A 604 28.26 4.14 3.07
CA GLY A 604 29.37 3.21 3.20
C GLY A 604 29.14 2.10 4.21
N ASP A 605 28.56 2.42 5.36
CA ASP A 605 28.20 1.44 6.40
C ASP A 605 27.10 0.49 5.93
N THR A 606 26.05 1.03 5.30
CA THR A 606 24.98 0.20 4.71
C THR A 606 25.51 -0.69 3.59
N ALA A 607 26.44 -0.20 2.75
CA ALA A 607 27.11 -1.02 1.74
C ALA A 607 27.92 -2.17 2.37
N ARG A 608 28.59 -1.92 3.51
CA ARG A 608 29.30 -2.96 4.28
C ARG A 608 28.34 -3.96 4.89
N GLU A 609 27.20 -3.52 5.41
CA GLU A 609 26.16 -4.39 5.95
C GLU A 609 25.62 -5.33 4.86
N LEU A 610 25.36 -4.81 3.65
CA LEU A 610 24.83 -5.59 2.52
C LEU A 610 25.83 -6.61 1.95
N SER A 611 27.13 -6.31 1.95
CA SER A 611 28.14 -7.11 1.23
C SER A 611 29.21 -7.76 2.11
N GLY A 612 29.28 -7.39 3.39
CA GLY A 612 30.38 -7.74 4.29
C GLY A 612 31.73 -7.11 3.91
N ARG A 613 31.76 -6.17 2.96
CA ARG A 613 32.99 -5.56 2.40
C ARG A 613 32.85 -4.05 2.28
N ALA A 614 33.97 -3.33 2.35
CA ALA A 614 33.97 -1.89 2.07
C ALA A 614 33.62 -1.64 0.59
N PRO A 615 32.78 -0.64 0.28
CA PRO A 615 32.48 -0.29 -1.10
C PRO A 615 33.69 0.34 -1.80
N LEU A 616 33.74 0.18 -3.12
CA LEU A 616 34.60 0.98 -3.98
C LEU A 616 33.89 2.29 -4.33
N TRP A 617 34.48 3.41 -3.93
CA TRP A 617 33.99 4.74 -4.29
C TRP A 617 34.49 5.16 -5.68
N VAL A 618 33.61 5.76 -6.48
CA VAL A 618 33.90 6.17 -7.85
C VAL A 618 33.36 7.56 -8.12
N ALA A 619 33.96 8.29 -9.06
CA ALA A 619 33.37 9.49 -9.63
C ALA A 619 32.58 9.12 -10.89
N ARG A 620 31.38 9.69 -11.08
CA ARG A 620 30.56 9.40 -12.27
C ARG A 620 31.07 10.15 -13.49
N THR A 621 31.56 11.38 -13.27
CA THR A 621 32.11 12.24 -14.33
C THR A 621 33.52 12.70 -13.99
N ARG A 622 34.26 13.19 -14.98
CA ARG A 622 35.55 13.85 -14.75
C ARG A 622 35.43 15.09 -13.88
N ALA A 623 34.36 15.87 -14.02
CA ALA A 623 34.12 17.05 -13.20
C ALA A 623 33.96 16.67 -11.72
N GLU A 624 33.21 15.61 -11.41
CA GLU A 624 33.09 15.09 -10.04
C GLU A 624 34.43 14.55 -9.52
N GLN A 625 35.19 13.86 -10.38
CA GLN A 625 36.52 13.34 -10.03
C GLN A 625 37.47 14.48 -9.64
N GLU A 626 37.47 15.56 -10.40
CA GLU A 626 38.27 16.76 -10.12
C GLU A 626 37.83 17.46 -8.83
N ALA A 627 36.52 17.58 -8.59
CA ALA A 627 35.98 18.14 -7.35
C ALA A 627 36.42 17.35 -6.11
N TRP A 628 36.38 16.01 -6.18
CA TRP A 628 36.86 15.17 -5.08
C TRP A 628 38.38 15.21 -4.91
N ARG A 629 39.15 15.37 -6.00
CA ARG A 629 40.61 15.58 -5.90
C ARG A 629 40.95 16.86 -5.14
N SER A 630 40.21 17.95 -5.33
CA SER A 630 40.42 19.17 -4.54
C SER A 630 40.16 18.99 -3.04
N ASP A 631 39.30 18.02 -2.68
CA ASP A 631 39.02 17.64 -1.28
C ASP A 631 39.96 16.53 -0.77
N GLY A 632 41.00 16.16 -1.54
CA GLY A 632 42.01 15.18 -1.16
C GLY A 632 41.66 13.72 -1.46
N TRP A 633 40.62 13.46 -2.26
CA TRP A 633 40.18 12.12 -2.65
C TRP A 633 40.59 11.78 -4.09
N GLU A 634 41.26 10.65 -4.28
CA GLU A 634 41.55 10.10 -5.61
C GLU A 634 40.55 9.00 -5.95
N LEU A 635 39.50 9.37 -6.70
CA LEU A 635 38.46 8.43 -7.11
C LEU A 635 38.69 7.94 -8.55
N PRO A 636 38.53 6.64 -8.86
CA PRO A 636 38.47 6.16 -10.24
C PRO A 636 37.20 6.65 -10.96
N LEU A 637 37.23 6.74 -12.29
CA LEU A 637 36.03 7.03 -13.08
C LEU A 637 35.17 5.77 -13.23
N LEU A 638 33.86 5.95 -13.15
CA LEU A 638 32.91 4.86 -13.36
C LEU A 638 33.02 4.25 -14.76
N ALA A 639 33.22 5.07 -15.80
CA ALA A 639 33.40 4.59 -17.17
C ALA A 639 34.57 3.60 -17.31
N ASP A 640 35.70 3.88 -16.65
CA ASP A 640 36.89 3.02 -16.67
C ASP A 640 36.60 1.65 -16.02
N LEU A 641 35.74 1.63 -14.99
CA LEU A 641 35.34 0.40 -14.31
C LEU A 641 34.36 -0.43 -15.14
N LEU A 642 33.42 0.21 -15.83
CA LEU A 642 32.44 -0.49 -16.67
C LEU A 642 33.08 -1.10 -17.92
N ALA A 643 34.14 -0.47 -18.45
CA ALA A 643 34.93 -1.00 -19.57
C ALA A 643 35.73 -2.28 -19.23
N VAL A 644 35.90 -2.60 -17.94
CA VAL A 644 36.58 -3.82 -17.46
C VAL A 644 35.59 -4.95 -17.11
N VAL A 645 34.30 -4.62 -17.00
CA VAL A 645 33.20 -5.53 -16.65
C VAL A 645 32.38 -5.95 -17.88
N SER A 646 32.64 -5.31 -19.02
CA SER A 646 32.19 -5.70 -20.37
C SER A 646 33.25 -6.54 -21.06
#